data_AF-A0A7W9GQ65-F1
#
_entry.id   AF-A0A7W9GQ65-F1
#
_cell.length_a   1.000
_cell.length_b   1.000
_cell.length_c   1.000
_cell.angle_alpha   90.00
_cell.angle_beta   90.00
_cell.angle_gamma   90.00
#
_symmetry.space_group_name_H-M   'P 1'
#
loop_
_entity.id
_entity.type
_entity.pdbx_description
1 polymer ?
#
loop_
_entity_poly.entity_id
_entity_poly.type
_entity_poly.pdbx_seq_one_letter_code
_entity_poly.pdbx_strand_id
1 'polypeptide(L)'
;MTAGALTLATPGVELPAFQPGPLDAAAGWQDHRAELRFSLDGAADRVLRLEFDAGHGPCPDLLIELDGVHRGLVHPAVVREDRAEVYRHGPIAGACVVEVALPAAWLGVGEHVLALTTTLDAVAATGPVDIPADARGGRHREQFGHHFGSGLTWRSLTLEPPAPDDATVAVRLRATPLYPLAGGQLAELTVGVPAGSPWPALATVSLGADVHTLELARHDRDFGQVRVRFPIAELTAPLTATVAVDDSPPATFTLTPQRKWTVHLVPHVHLDVGYTDVQGKVLELHSRNLDRALDALDGDDAFAFSVDGSLVVGQYLATRSEKRSQRVLDALRSGRLSVNAFHSLFLSGVASLEEVYRAAYLAARLRDDYGVPVGYANLTDVPSYSAAVPSMLTALGIDAFVGIENHHRGGNADSDLQHLASPVQWEGVDGSRVLTHFSDTYSQLRFMAGDPQTVAGGAHALVRLLDRYERDDYLPHDLAVIGTHADNEDLADGDAAFATRWNAVYAWPRVAVSTMAGYLDSVRPLADRLPVWRGDGGSYWEDGVGTGAVVIAEHRRAQVALPMAEALAALVARADDTYRPNRAALDAAWEGVLYGSEHTWTWSHANAHPHGEQVGDQLDWKRHQVHTGFRTAVDETRRALSQLGELVTTAGPTLLTCNPLGWARDVEIEVEAPAGTLDGEVLADCNGLLRYRLTVPDVPPFGYRTVPLGAARTLAPGEEGGSGPAEEPGSDDTRDGWAPVPPHLETARWQVELDPVTGTVTALTHRPTGRSLLDDAAPWRLGQVLYVLNGPDALTRGDDPHAAVAVPAHSGTPHVHPPAPRSTLSGRRPVADPPELTVTAAAMRPVGLRRTPDGWRLRAVGSAPSLPVIEADVLLRDHSDRVDVTVRLTKERELVKESVYVAFPFAADAPRFRYDRQQGWIDPAADHAPGACHEWFTTQYGVVVESAPGGPAVAWTSADAPLFTAGDIVRGAWPERFEPASGSILSWVMNNYWPTNTPPEQDGELTLRYAFTPLPAFDPGAAGRFGREVRAPAVVSEVSRLDKFDTGARPLPAAAASLLDLGLPPWAHATVAEPRDRAGLLLRLQDLAGDGGTVRLPVAGPVVRCHADEREAGPLPVDDSGAAVVELRPWQVVSVLVRGGEGGR
;
A
#
# COMPACT_ATOMS: atom_id res chain seq x y z
N MET A 1 -8.24 -53.46 -17.82
CA MET A 1 -7.46 -52.35 -17.25
C MET A 1 -8.33 -51.12 -17.42
N THR A 2 -8.79 -50.51 -16.34
CA THR A 2 -9.59 -49.28 -16.39
C THR A 2 -8.79 -48.21 -17.11
N ALA A 3 -9.30 -47.72 -18.24
CA ALA A 3 -8.66 -46.67 -19.01
C ALA A 3 -8.67 -45.40 -18.17
N GLY A 4 -7.56 -45.11 -17.48
CA GLY A 4 -7.40 -43.86 -16.75
C GLY A 4 -7.31 -42.67 -17.71
N ALA A 5 -7.39 -41.47 -17.15
CA ALA A 5 -7.08 -40.25 -17.87
C ALA A 5 -5.63 -40.32 -18.42
N LEU A 6 -5.45 -39.99 -19.69
CA LEU A 6 -4.15 -39.88 -20.34
C LEU A 6 -3.76 -38.41 -20.40
N THR A 7 -2.67 -38.03 -19.75
CA THR A 7 -2.10 -36.68 -19.90
C THR A 7 -1.43 -36.58 -21.25
N LEU A 8 -1.89 -35.63 -22.06
CA LEU A 8 -1.44 -35.42 -23.43
C LEU A 8 -0.19 -34.55 -23.51
N ALA A 9 -0.11 -33.51 -22.68
CA ALA A 9 0.99 -32.55 -22.68
C ALA A 9 1.23 -31.99 -21.29
N THR A 10 2.49 -31.70 -20.99
CA THR A 10 2.91 -30.87 -19.86
C THR A 10 3.20 -29.46 -20.39
N PRO A 11 2.47 -28.42 -19.94
CA PRO A 11 2.74 -27.04 -20.34
C PRO A 11 4.19 -26.63 -20.07
N GLY A 12 4.83 -25.98 -21.05
CA GLY A 12 6.24 -25.63 -21.02
C GLY A 12 7.20 -26.71 -21.55
N VAL A 13 6.69 -27.91 -21.84
CA VAL A 13 7.48 -29.03 -22.41
C VAL A 13 7.00 -29.36 -23.82
N GLU A 14 5.81 -29.96 -23.97
CA GLU A 14 5.25 -30.31 -25.28
C GLU A 14 4.39 -29.19 -25.88
N LEU A 15 3.86 -28.30 -25.05
CA LEU A 15 3.14 -27.08 -25.43
C LEU A 15 3.83 -25.85 -24.86
N PRO A 16 3.72 -24.67 -25.51
CA PRO A 16 4.20 -23.44 -24.90
C PRO A 16 3.43 -23.17 -23.60
N ALA A 17 4.07 -22.63 -22.56
CA ALA A 17 3.36 -22.27 -21.33
C ALA A 17 2.28 -21.20 -21.59
N PHE A 18 2.60 -20.23 -22.45
CA PHE A 18 1.70 -19.20 -22.95
C PHE A 18 1.60 -19.30 -24.48
N GLN A 19 0.38 -19.40 -25.00
CA GLN A 19 0.10 -19.36 -26.42
C GLN A 19 -0.57 -18.02 -26.76
N PRO A 20 0.09 -17.15 -27.56
CA PRO A 20 -0.47 -15.86 -27.94
C PRO A 20 -1.70 -16.03 -28.83
N GLY A 21 -2.60 -15.05 -28.80
CA GLY A 21 -3.76 -14.96 -29.68
C GLY A 21 -3.62 -13.90 -30.77
N PRO A 22 -4.59 -13.80 -31.69
CA PRO A 22 -4.51 -12.89 -32.85
C PRO A 22 -4.63 -11.39 -32.51
N LEU A 23 -4.88 -11.04 -31.26
CA LEU A 23 -4.86 -9.66 -30.75
C LEU A 23 -3.64 -9.39 -29.87
N ASP A 24 -2.57 -10.18 -30.02
CA ASP A 24 -1.26 -9.95 -29.43
C ASP A 24 -0.30 -9.31 -30.45
N ALA A 25 0.16 -8.09 -30.15
CA ALA A 25 1.06 -7.36 -31.04
C ALA A 25 2.48 -7.93 -31.09
N ALA A 26 3.01 -8.39 -29.95
CA ALA A 26 4.35 -8.96 -29.88
C ALA A 26 4.45 -10.26 -30.70
N ALA A 27 3.33 -10.92 -30.93
CA ALA A 27 3.22 -12.11 -31.76
C ALA A 27 2.79 -11.85 -33.23
N GLY A 28 2.55 -10.58 -33.58
CA GLY A 28 2.31 -10.13 -34.96
C GLY A 28 0.84 -10.09 -35.41
N TRP A 29 -0.12 -10.06 -34.48
CA TRP A 29 -1.58 -10.00 -34.77
C TRP A 29 -2.09 -11.10 -35.72
N GLN A 30 -1.64 -12.33 -35.50
CA GLN A 30 -1.96 -13.48 -36.35
C GLN A 30 -2.41 -14.68 -35.52
N ASP A 31 -2.97 -15.68 -36.19
CA ASP A 31 -3.33 -16.94 -35.54
C ASP A 31 -2.06 -17.71 -35.14
N HIS A 32 -2.08 -18.36 -33.97
CA HIS A 32 -0.94 -19.13 -33.48
C HIS A 32 -1.31 -20.58 -33.27
N ARG A 33 -0.59 -21.47 -33.96
CA ARG A 33 -0.80 -22.92 -33.97
C ARG A 33 0.25 -23.63 -33.12
N ALA A 34 -0.19 -24.53 -32.24
CA ALA A 34 0.63 -25.50 -31.54
C ALA A 34 0.20 -26.92 -31.93
N GLU A 35 1.15 -27.83 -32.16
CA GLU A 35 0.88 -29.22 -32.54
C GLU A 35 1.45 -30.19 -31.51
N LEU A 36 0.65 -31.19 -31.16
CA LEU A 36 0.99 -32.24 -30.21
C LEU A 36 0.82 -33.60 -30.88
N ARG A 37 1.78 -34.51 -30.66
CA ARG A 37 1.68 -35.91 -31.06
C ARG A 37 1.41 -36.78 -29.84
N PHE A 38 0.49 -37.73 -29.96
CA PHE A 38 0.20 -38.70 -28.92
C PHE A 38 -0.17 -40.05 -29.52
N SER A 39 -0.07 -41.12 -28.74
CA SER A 39 -0.36 -42.48 -29.22
C SER A 39 -1.42 -43.15 -28.35
N LEU A 40 -2.26 -43.97 -28.98
CA LEU A 40 -3.30 -44.75 -28.31
C LEU A 40 -3.14 -46.25 -28.54
N ASP A 41 -3.24 -47.02 -27.47
CA ASP A 41 -3.15 -48.49 -27.49
C ASP A 41 -4.49 -49.18 -27.78
N GLY A 42 -5.59 -48.42 -27.85
CA GLY A 42 -6.94 -48.94 -28.06
C GLY A 42 -7.92 -47.85 -28.47
N ALA A 43 -8.79 -48.17 -29.43
CA ALA A 43 -9.88 -47.29 -29.84
C ALA A 43 -11.00 -47.28 -28.80
N ALA A 44 -11.30 -46.09 -28.28
CA ALA A 44 -12.37 -45.85 -27.33
C ALA A 44 -12.85 -44.41 -27.46
N ASP A 45 -14.11 -44.15 -27.14
CA ASP A 45 -14.62 -42.78 -26.99
C ASP A 45 -13.83 -42.10 -25.86
N ARG A 46 -13.49 -40.83 -26.05
CA ARG A 46 -12.71 -40.02 -25.10
C ARG A 46 -13.28 -38.61 -25.02
N VAL A 47 -12.99 -37.91 -23.93
CA VAL A 47 -13.18 -36.47 -23.82
C VAL A 47 -11.82 -35.81 -23.82
N LEU A 48 -11.57 -34.97 -24.81
CA LEU A 48 -10.45 -34.04 -24.82
C LEU A 48 -10.79 -32.90 -23.88
N ARG A 49 -10.13 -32.87 -22.72
CA ARG A 49 -10.27 -31.82 -21.72
C ARG A 49 -9.06 -30.90 -21.78
N LEU A 50 -9.33 -29.63 -22.03
CA LEU A 50 -8.35 -28.56 -22.13
C LEU A 50 -8.58 -27.56 -21.00
N GLU A 51 -7.59 -27.37 -20.13
CA GLU A 51 -7.65 -26.40 -19.04
C GLU A 51 -6.61 -25.31 -19.26
N PHE A 52 -7.03 -24.05 -19.21
CA PHE A 52 -6.15 -22.90 -19.40
C PHE A 52 -6.71 -21.64 -18.74
N ASP A 53 -5.85 -20.65 -18.53
CA ASP A 53 -6.22 -19.32 -18.07
C ASP A 53 -6.23 -18.30 -19.21
N ALA A 54 -7.30 -17.50 -19.28
CA ALA A 54 -7.29 -16.24 -20.00
C ALA A 54 -6.89 -15.13 -19.01
N GLY A 55 -5.60 -14.79 -18.96
CA GLY A 55 -5.04 -13.90 -17.93
C GLY A 55 -5.09 -12.41 -18.28
N HIS A 56 -5.00 -12.08 -19.56
CA HIS A 56 -5.01 -10.71 -20.08
C HIS A 56 -5.46 -10.70 -21.55
N GLY A 57 -5.97 -9.56 -22.00
CA GLY A 57 -6.63 -9.39 -23.29
C GLY A 57 -7.95 -10.15 -23.36
N PRO A 58 -8.67 -10.04 -24.49
CA PRO A 58 -9.83 -10.89 -24.75
C PRO A 58 -9.36 -12.34 -24.92
N CYS A 59 -10.11 -13.31 -24.40
CA CYS A 59 -9.81 -14.72 -24.58
C CYS A 59 -9.93 -15.08 -26.07
N PRO A 60 -8.89 -15.66 -26.70
CA PRO A 60 -8.98 -16.07 -28.10
C PRO A 60 -9.97 -17.22 -28.28
N ASP A 61 -10.58 -17.30 -29.46
CA ASP A 61 -11.29 -18.51 -29.87
C ASP A 61 -10.26 -19.62 -30.15
N LEU A 62 -10.66 -20.89 -30.00
CA LEU A 62 -9.75 -22.02 -30.13
C LEU A 62 -10.21 -22.96 -31.25
N LEU A 63 -9.38 -23.07 -32.28
CA LEU A 63 -9.55 -24.02 -33.37
C LEU A 63 -8.79 -25.31 -33.03
N ILE A 64 -9.51 -26.43 -33.04
CA ILE A 64 -9.02 -27.76 -32.69
C ILE A 64 -9.04 -28.61 -33.96
N GLU A 65 -7.89 -29.20 -34.30
CA GLU A 65 -7.75 -30.10 -35.45
C GLU A 65 -7.15 -31.44 -35.01
N LEU A 66 -7.77 -32.54 -35.41
CA LEU A 66 -7.29 -33.90 -35.16
C LEU A 66 -6.91 -34.57 -36.49
N ASP A 67 -5.67 -35.01 -36.58
CA ASP A 67 -5.03 -35.69 -37.72
C ASP A 67 -5.10 -34.92 -39.05
N GLY A 68 -5.38 -33.61 -38.99
CA GLY A 68 -5.62 -32.78 -40.17
C GLY A 68 -6.90 -33.15 -40.94
N VAL A 69 -7.78 -33.95 -40.35
CA VAL A 69 -9.03 -34.43 -40.96
C VAL A 69 -10.24 -33.81 -40.29
N HIS A 70 -10.30 -33.88 -38.96
CA HIS A 70 -11.40 -33.37 -38.16
C HIS A 70 -11.06 -31.97 -37.66
N ARG A 71 -11.99 -31.04 -37.77
CA ARG A 71 -11.76 -29.63 -37.46
C ARG A 71 -12.96 -29.01 -36.77
N GLY A 72 -12.73 -28.37 -35.64
CA GLY A 72 -13.77 -27.68 -34.89
C GLY A 72 -13.29 -26.37 -34.28
N LEU A 73 -14.20 -25.41 -34.13
CA LEU A 73 -13.94 -24.15 -33.44
C LEU A 73 -14.74 -24.13 -32.15
N VAL A 74 -14.13 -23.71 -31.04
CA VAL A 74 -14.84 -23.43 -29.79
C VAL A 74 -14.64 -21.97 -29.41
N HIS A 75 -15.65 -21.40 -28.75
CA HIS A 75 -15.58 -20.09 -28.12
C HIS A 75 -15.46 -20.30 -26.61
N PRO A 76 -14.24 -20.28 -26.03
CA PRO A 76 -14.05 -20.61 -24.63
C PRO A 76 -14.90 -19.76 -23.70
N ALA A 77 -15.59 -20.40 -22.77
CA ALA A 77 -16.33 -19.73 -21.71
C ALA A 77 -15.37 -19.49 -20.54
N VAL A 78 -15.00 -18.22 -20.34
CA VAL A 78 -14.08 -17.85 -19.27
C VAL A 78 -14.87 -17.58 -17.99
N VAL A 79 -14.48 -18.25 -16.91
CA VAL A 79 -15.09 -18.14 -15.60
C VAL A 79 -14.13 -17.47 -14.63
N ARG A 80 -14.58 -16.41 -13.95
CA ARG A 80 -13.86 -15.78 -12.84
C ARG A 80 -14.62 -16.10 -11.56
N GLU A 81 -14.09 -17.03 -10.79
CA GLU A 81 -14.65 -17.40 -9.48
C GLU A 81 -14.27 -16.36 -8.43
N ASP A 82 -12.99 -15.98 -8.40
CA ASP A 82 -12.42 -15.05 -7.44
C ASP A 82 -11.21 -14.28 -8.01
N ARG A 83 -10.60 -13.44 -7.15
CA ARG A 83 -9.40 -12.65 -7.41
C ARG A 83 -8.16 -13.16 -6.67
N ALA A 84 -8.18 -14.40 -6.17
CA ALA A 84 -7.11 -14.95 -5.35
C ALA A 84 -5.82 -15.29 -6.14
N GLU A 85 -5.90 -15.36 -7.47
CA GLU A 85 -4.74 -15.70 -8.31
C GLU A 85 -3.97 -14.46 -8.82
N VAL A 86 -2.67 -14.42 -8.52
CA VAL A 86 -1.78 -13.25 -8.73
C VAL A 86 -1.57 -12.78 -10.17
N TYR A 87 -1.80 -13.62 -11.17
CA TYR A 87 -1.38 -13.34 -12.55
C TYR A 87 -2.52 -13.28 -13.56
N ARG A 88 -3.76 -13.20 -13.06
CA ARG A 88 -4.95 -12.97 -13.86
C ARG A 88 -5.23 -11.46 -13.93
N HIS A 89 -4.31 -10.69 -14.51
CA HIS A 89 -4.27 -9.23 -14.34
C HIS A 89 -5.54 -8.49 -14.82
N GLY A 90 -6.22 -8.98 -15.86
CA GLY A 90 -7.37 -8.27 -16.43
C GLY A 90 -8.67 -8.37 -15.61
N PRO A 91 -9.56 -7.35 -15.66
CA PRO A 91 -10.91 -7.41 -15.07
C PRO A 91 -11.80 -8.50 -15.66
N ILE A 92 -11.45 -8.94 -16.87
CA ILE A 92 -12.04 -10.07 -17.58
C ILE A 92 -11.13 -11.30 -17.56
N ALA A 93 -10.20 -11.43 -16.62
CA ALA A 93 -9.39 -12.64 -16.55
C ALA A 93 -10.16 -13.80 -15.91
N GLY A 94 -9.80 -15.05 -16.19
CA GLY A 94 -10.43 -16.22 -15.55
C GLY A 94 -9.97 -17.57 -16.11
N ALA A 95 -10.43 -18.65 -15.48
CA ALA A 95 -10.19 -20.01 -15.92
C ALA A 95 -11.09 -20.39 -17.11
N CYS A 96 -10.60 -21.28 -17.96
CA CYS A 96 -11.33 -21.89 -19.04
C CYS A 96 -11.18 -23.41 -18.95
N VAL A 97 -12.31 -24.11 -19.11
CA VAL A 97 -12.33 -25.56 -19.32
C VAL A 97 -13.08 -25.80 -20.62
N VAL A 98 -12.42 -26.44 -21.57
CA VAL A 98 -13.02 -26.87 -22.84
C VAL A 98 -13.03 -28.38 -22.86
N GLU A 99 -14.21 -28.97 -23.05
CA GLU A 99 -14.39 -30.41 -23.19
C GLU A 99 -14.96 -30.74 -24.57
N VAL A 100 -14.28 -31.64 -25.27
CA VAL A 100 -14.71 -32.11 -26.59
C VAL A 100 -14.77 -33.64 -26.56
N ALA A 101 -15.97 -34.20 -26.63
CA ALA A 101 -16.14 -35.63 -26.84
C ALA A 101 -15.61 -36.01 -28.23
N LEU A 102 -14.71 -36.99 -28.30
CA LEU A 102 -14.09 -37.52 -29.50
C LEU A 102 -14.50 -39.00 -29.65
N PRO A 103 -15.18 -39.39 -30.75
CA PRO A 103 -15.64 -40.74 -30.93
C PRO A 103 -14.47 -41.70 -31.21
N ALA A 104 -14.61 -42.95 -30.80
CA ALA A 104 -13.63 -44.02 -31.04
C ALA A 104 -13.28 -44.19 -32.53
N ALA A 105 -14.20 -43.82 -33.43
CA ALA A 105 -13.99 -43.85 -34.87
C ALA A 105 -12.91 -42.85 -35.34
N TRP A 106 -12.68 -41.77 -34.60
CA TRP A 106 -11.63 -40.76 -34.89
C TRP A 106 -10.32 -41.10 -34.16
N LEU A 107 -10.39 -41.84 -33.06
CA LEU A 107 -9.26 -42.20 -32.19
C LEU A 107 -8.91 -43.69 -32.34
N GLY A 108 -8.33 -44.06 -33.50
CA GLY A 108 -7.83 -45.40 -33.77
C GLY A 108 -6.63 -45.83 -32.90
N VAL A 109 -6.13 -47.04 -33.12
CA VAL A 109 -4.85 -47.47 -32.54
C VAL A 109 -3.71 -46.88 -33.38
N GLY A 110 -2.76 -46.18 -32.77
CA GLY A 110 -1.63 -45.58 -33.47
C GLY A 110 -1.28 -44.18 -32.99
N GLU A 111 -0.46 -43.48 -33.79
CA GLU A 111 -0.10 -42.08 -33.56
C GLU A 111 -1.18 -41.15 -34.10
N HIS A 112 -1.45 -40.09 -33.34
CA HIS A 112 -2.38 -39.01 -33.66
C HIS A 112 -1.68 -37.66 -33.53
N VAL A 113 -2.17 -36.67 -34.28
CA VAL A 113 -1.72 -35.27 -34.22
C VAL A 113 -2.89 -34.39 -33.81
N LEU A 114 -2.78 -33.73 -32.65
CA LEU A 114 -3.69 -32.69 -32.20
C LEU A 114 -3.07 -31.32 -32.47
N ALA A 115 -3.74 -30.48 -33.25
CA ALA A 115 -3.34 -29.09 -33.43
C ALA A 115 -4.34 -28.15 -32.77
N LEU A 116 -3.81 -27.18 -32.02
CA LEU A 116 -4.54 -26.18 -31.25
C LEU A 116 -4.13 -24.80 -31.76
N THR A 117 -5.07 -24.09 -32.40
CA THR A 117 -4.81 -22.77 -32.97
C THR A 117 -5.65 -21.71 -32.26
N THR A 118 -5.00 -20.75 -31.62
CA THR A 118 -5.66 -19.54 -31.11
C THR A 118 -6.02 -18.64 -32.30
N THR A 119 -7.29 -18.23 -32.37
CA THR A 119 -7.86 -17.46 -33.48
C THR A 119 -8.94 -16.51 -32.99
N LEU A 120 -9.58 -15.78 -33.90
CA LEU A 120 -10.67 -14.84 -33.61
C LEU A 120 -11.73 -14.92 -34.69
N ASP A 121 -12.92 -15.37 -34.32
CA ASP A 121 -14.12 -15.26 -35.13
C ASP A 121 -14.72 -13.85 -34.96
N ALA A 122 -14.23 -12.91 -35.77
CA ALA A 122 -14.59 -11.49 -35.66
C ALA A 122 -16.10 -11.24 -35.89
N VAL A 123 -16.73 -12.00 -36.78
CA VAL A 123 -18.18 -11.87 -37.05
C VAL A 123 -18.97 -12.40 -35.87
N ALA A 124 -18.57 -13.53 -35.28
CA ALA A 124 -19.17 -14.02 -34.04
C ALA A 124 -18.95 -13.07 -32.86
N ALA A 125 -17.84 -12.33 -32.84
CA ALA A 125 -17.51 -11.35 -31.81
C ALA A 125 -18.28 -10.04 -31.94
N THR A 126 -18.63 -9.57 -33.14
CA THR A 126 -19.22 -8.23 -33.34
C THR A 126 -20.65 -8.25 -33.87
N GLY A 127 -21.07 -9.34 -34.49
CA GLY A 127 -22.33 -9.40 -35.22
C GLY A 127 -22.22 -8.79 -36.62
N PRO A 128 -23.36 -8.58 -37.29
CA PRO A 128 -23.42 -8.14 -38.68
C PRO A 128 -23.31 -6.61 -38.75
N VAL A 129 -22.19 -6.07 -38.25
CA VAL A 129 -21.90 -4.64 -38.22
C VAL A 129 -20.65 -4.33 -39.03
N ASP A 130 -20.65 -3.18 -39.70
CA ASP A 130 -19.47 -2.69 -40.41
C ASP A 130 -18.45 -2.16 -39.41
N ILE A 131 -17.27 -2.78 -39.37
CA ILE A 131 -16.17 -2.38 -38.47
C ILE A 131 -15.22 -1.44 -39.23
N PRO A 132 -14.95 -0.21 -38.72
CA PRO A 132 -13.91 0.65 -39.25
C PRO A 132 -12.55 -0.03 -39.19
N ALA A 133 -11.66 0.25 -40.15
CA ALA A 133 -10.33 -0.35 -40.17
C ALA A 133 -9.60 -0.17 -38.81
N ASP A 134 -9.23 -1.29 -38.21
CA ASP A 134 -8.50 -1.37 -36.95
C ASP A 134 -7.07 -0.83 -37.11
N ALA A 135 -6.40 -0.49 -36.01
CA ALA A 135 -4.98 -0.11 -35.99
C ALA A 135 -4.00 -1.31 -36.17
N ARG A 136 -4.49 -2.49 -36.59
CA ARG A 136 -3.66 -3.70 -36.75
C ARG A 136 -2.58 -3.49 -37.81
N GLY A 137 -1.34 -3.87 -37.51
CA GLY A 137 -0.18 -3.68 -38.39
C GLY A 137 0.52 -2.33 -38.26
N GLY A 138 0.14 -1.49 -37.28
CA GLY A 138 0.86 -0.28 -36.89
C GLY A 138 2.10 -0.56 -36.00
N ARG A 139 2.73 0.49 -35.47
CA ARG A 139 3.74 0.33 -34.40
C ARG A 139 3.02 -0.04 -33.09
N HIS A 140 3.63 -0.90 -32.28
CA HIS A 140 3.13 -1.26 -30.95
C HIS A 140 4.20 -1.04 -29.87
N ARG A 141 3.80 -1.14 -28.60
CA ARG A 141 4.69 -0.97 -27.44
C ARG A 141 5.43 -2.28 -27.15
N GLU A 142 6.67 -2.37 -27.63
CA GLU A 142 7.49 -3.60 -27.54
C GLU A 142 7.94 -3.92 -26.10
N GLN A 143 8.01 -2.92 -25.20
CA GLN A 143 8.61 -3.09 -23.87
C GLN A 143 7.83 -4.02 -22.92
N PHE A 144 6.58 -4.34 -23.22
CA PHE A 144 5.74 -5.22 -22.39
C PHE A 144 5.55 -6.62 -22.95
N GLY A 145 6.15 -6.94 -24.12
CA GLY A 145 5.98 -8.22 -24.78
C GLY A 145 4.50 -8.60 -24.92
N HIS A 146 4.11 -9.75 -24.37
CA HIS A 146 2.75 -10.30 -24.44
C HIS A 146 1.78 -9.77 -23.37
N HIS A 147 2.22 -8.91 -22.45
CA HIS A 147 1.47 -8.59 -21.22
C HIS A 147 0.07 -8.00 -21.44
N PHE A 148 -0.14 -7.28 -22.55
CA PHE A 148 -1.41 -6.66 -22.92
C PHE A 148 -2.09 -7.33 -24.13
N GLY A 149 -1.48 -8.37 -24.69
CA GLY A 149 -2.03 -9.12 -25.82
C GLY A 149 -3.08 -10.14 -25.39
N SER A 150 -3.93 -10.58 -26.32
CA SER A 150 -4.77 -11.77 -26.11
C SER A 150 -3.90 -13.03 -26.04
N GLY A 151 -4.25 -14.00 -25.22
CA GLY A 151 -3.63 -15.31 -25.25
C GLY A 151 -4.20 -16.24 -24.19
N LEU A 152 -3.61 -17.43 -24.08
CA LEU A 152 -3.98 -18.40 -23.06
C LEU A 152 -2.74 -19.01 -22.42
N THR A 153 -2.84 -19.27 -21.11
CA THR A 153 -1.81 -19.97 -20.33
C THR A 153 -2.29 -21.37 -20.03
N TRP A 154 -1.64 -22.39 -20.61
CA TRP A 154 -2.07 -23.78 -20.47
C TRP A 154 -1.85 -24.29 -19.04
N ARG A 155 -2.85 -24.98 -18.46
CA ARG A 155 -2.76 -25.67 -17.17
C ARG A 155 -2.62 -27.17 -17.34
N SER A 156 -3.53 -27.78 -18.09
CA SER A 156 -3.55 -29.22 -18.31
C SER A 156 -4.22 -29.57 -19.64
N LEU A 157 -3.82 -30.70 -20.20
CA LEU A 157 -4.41 -31.29 -21.40
C LEU A 157 -4.53 -32.80 -21.19
N THR A 158 -5.76 -33.32 -21.16
CA THR A 158 -6.03 -34.73 -20.86
C THR A 158 -7.02 -35.35 -21.84
N LEU A 159 -6.88 -36.66 -22.06
CA LEU A 159 -7.92 -37.50 -22.64
C LEU A 159 -8.55 -38.35 -21.54
N GLU A 160 -9.81 -38.09 -21.26
CA GLU A 160 -10.56 -38.72 -20.18
C GLU A 160 -11.60 -39.70 -20.73
N PRO A 161 -12.02 -40.72 -19.95
CA PRO A 161 -13.19 -41.51 -20.30
C PRO A 161 -14.46 -40.62 -20.34
N PRO A 162 -15.39 -40.84 -21.29
CA PRO A 162 -16.61 -40.03 -21.39
C PRO A 162 -17.54 -40.24 -20.20
N ALA A 163 -18.28 -39.19 -19.83
CA ALA A 163 -19.36 -39.28 -18.86
C ALA A 163 -20.66 -39.83 -19.53
N PRO A 164 -21.63 -40.39 -18.76
CA PRO A 164 -22.77 -41.11 -19.34
C PRO A 164 -23.79 -40.32 -20.19
N ASP A 165 -23.62 -39.00 -20.43
CA ASP A 165 -24.65 -38.14 -21.07
C ASP A 165 -24.12 -37.12 -22.11
N ASP A 166 -22.92 -37.28 -22.68
CA ASP A 166 -22.21 -36.22 -23.45
C ASP A 166 -22.62 -35.99 -24.93
N ALA A 167 -23.80 -36.45 -25.38
CA ALA A 167 -24.11 -36.51 -26.84
C ALA A 167 -25.38 -35.75 -27.27
N THR A 168 -25.58 -34.50 -26.84
CA THR A 168 -26.69 -33.66 -27.36
C THR A 168 -26.22 -32.30 -27.89
N VAL A 169 -26.88 -31.83 -28.94
CA VAL A 169 -26.67 -30.48 -29.51
C VAL A 169 -27.04 -29.46 -28.44
N ALA A 170 -26.06 -28.69 -27.96
CA ALA A 170 -26.28 -27.66 -26.95
C ALA A 170 -26.68 -26.35 -27.63
N VAL A 171 -27.83 -25.79 -27.26
CA VAL A 171 -28.30 -24.50 -27.79
C VAL A 171 -28.37 -23.49 -26.66
N ARG A 172 -27.81 -22.30 -26.85
CA ARG A 172 -27.89 -21.17 -25.91
C ARG A 172 -28.27 -19.91 -26.66
N LEU A 173 -29.26 -19.18 -26.14
CA LEU A 173 -29.69 -17.89 -26.68
C LEU A 173 -29.73 -16.85 -25.57
N ARG A 174 -29.10 -15.68 -25.78
CA ARG A 174 -29.13 -14.54 -24.84
C ARG A 174 -29.23 -13.20 -25.56
N ALA A 175 -29.72 -12.18 -24.86
CA ALA A 175 -29.57 -10.79 -25.27
C ALA A 175 -28.17 -10.31 -24.88
N THR A 176 -27.61 -9.34 -25.62
CA THR A 176 -26.30 -8.74 -25.33
C THR A 176 -26.46 -7.25 -25.04
N PRO A 177 -25.53 -6.62 -24.29
CA PRO A 177 -25.55 -5.18 -24.05
C PRO A 177 -25.13 -4.34 -25.28
N LEU A 178 -24.99 -4.96 -26.46
CA LEU A 178 -24.55 -4.28 -27.68
C LEU A 178 -25.75 -3.80 -28.51
N TYR A 179 -25.81 -2.50 -28.76
CA TYR A 179 -26.83 -1.84 -29.56
C TYR A 179 -26.15 -1.17 -30.76
N PRO A 180 -26.30 -1.69 -31.99
CA PRO A 180 -25.72 -1.08 -33.19
C PRO A 180 -26.35 0.27 -33.53
N LEU A 181 -25.63 1.11 -34.28
CA LEU A 181 -26.18 2.41 -34.75
C LEU A 181 -27.41 2.27 -35.66
N ALA A 182 -27.50 1.17 -36.43
CA ALA A 182 -28.61 0.90 -37.35
C ALA A 182 -29.95 0.58 -36.64
N GLY A 183 -29.99 0.59 -35.31
CA GLY A 183 -31.18 0.41 -34.49
C GLY A 183 -31.35 -1.02 -33.94
N GLY A 184 -32.00 -1.14 -32.78
CA GLY A 184 -32.22 -2.41 -32.08
C GLY A 184 -31.09 -2.79 -31.13
N GLN A 185 -31.13 -4.04 -30.65
CA GLN A 185 -30.09 -4.66 -29.82
C GLN A 185 -29.62 -5.96 -30.46
N LEU A 186 -28.40 -6.43 -30.15
CA LEU A 186 -27.94 -7.73 -30.61
C LEU A 186 -28.36 -8.84 -29.64
N ALA A 187 -28.88 -9.93 -30.20
CA ALA A 187 -28.98 -11.22 -29.52
C ALA A 187 -27.86 -12.15 -30.01
N GLU A 188 -27.45 -13.09 -29.16
CA GLU A 188 -26.40 -14.06 -29.41
C GLU A 188 -26.96 -15.48 -29.31
N LEU A 189 -26.89 -16.23 -30.41
CA LEU A 189 -27.18 -17.66 -30.46
C LEU A 189 -25.85 -18.43 -30.54
N THR A 190 -25.65 -19.40 -29.65
CA THR A 190 -24.55 -20.36 -29.73
C THR A 190 -25.11 -21.77 -29.85
N VAL A 191 -24.70 -22.49 -30.90
CA VAL A 191 -25.05 -23.89 -31.16
C VAL A 191 -23.79 -24.74 -31.09
N GLY A 192 -23.76 -25.71 -30.18
CA GLY A 192 -22.71 -26.71 -30.04
C GLY A 192 -23.02 -27.97 -30.86
N VAL A 193 -22.09 -28.37 -31.71
CA VAL A 193 -22.17 -29.53 -32.60
C VAL A 193 -21.22 -30.62 -32.07
N PRO A 194 -21.74 -31.71 -31.49
CA PRO A 194 -20.89 -32.81 -31.02
C PRO A 194 -20.14 -33.49 -32.16
N ALA A 195 -18.94 -34.00 -31.87
CA ALA A 195 -18.17 -34.78 -32.82
C ALA A 195 -18.95 -35.98 -33.37
N GLY A 196 -18.84 -36.22 -34.67
CA GLY A 196 -19.52 -37.31 -35.36
C GLY A 196 -21.02 -37.10 -35.58
N SER A 197 -21.58 -35.96 -35.16
CA SER A 197 -22.98 -35.58 -35.45
C SER A 197 -23.11 -34.85 -36.79
N PRO A 198 -24.26 -34.90 -37.47
CA PRO A 198 -24.52 -34.07 -38.64
C PRO A 198 -24.38 -32.58 -38.30
N TRP A 199 -23.66 -31.83 -39.15
CA TRP A 199 -23.54 -30.38 -39.00
C TRP A 199 -24.86 -29.68 -39.34
N PRO A 200 -25.39 -28.79 -38.48
CA PRO A 200 -26.67 -28.16 -38.72
C PRO A 200 -26.60 -27.09 -39.82
N ALA A 201 -27.66 -26.96 -40.62
CA ALA A 201 -27.70 -25.99 -41.71
C ALA A 201 -28.22 -24.63 -41.23
N LEU A 202 -29.33 -24.62 -40.50
CA LEU A 202 -30.05 -23.41 -40.12
C LEU A 202 -30.55 -23.48 -38.66
N ALA A 203 -30.61 -22.31 -38.02
CA ALA A 203 -31.43 -22.12 -36.81
C ALA A 203 -32.55 -21.13 -37.10
N THR A 204 -33.75 -21.44 -36.63
CA THR A 204 -34.90 -20.51 -36.63
C THR A 204 -35.15 -20.04 -35.20
N VAL A 205 -34.91 -18.75 -34.95
CA VAL A 205 -35.22 -18.09 -33.68
C VAL A 205 -36.52 -17.33 -33.83
N SER A 206 -37.53 -17.66 -33.01
CA SER A 206 -38.82 -16.98 -32.99
C SER A 206 -38.94 -16.14 -31.71
N LEU A 207 -39.24 -14.86 -31.88
CA LEU A 207 -39.36 -13.81 -30.85
C LEU A 207 -40.75 -13.18 -30.96
N GLY A 208 -41.76 -13.86 -30.42
CA GLY A 208 -43.15 -13.47 -30.64
C GLY A 208 -43.55 -13.62 -32.11
N ALA A 209 -43.79 -12.50 -32.80
CA ALA A 209 -44.13 -12.49 -34.23
C ALA A 209 -42.90 -12.40 -35.16
N ASP A 210 -41.73 -12.02 -34.61
CA ASP A 210 -40.50 -11.87 -35.37
C ASP A 210 -39.79 -13.23 -35.48
N VAL A 211 -39.36 -13.59 -36.69
CA VAL A 211 -38.68 -14.86 -36.96
C VAL A 211 -37.37 -14.57 -37.68
N HIS A 212 -36.27 -15.06 -37.11
CA HIS A 212 -34.93 -14.92 -37.65
C HIS A 212 -34.41 -16.29 -38.08
N THR A 213 -34.02 -16.42 -39.35
CA THR A 213 -33.35 -17.60 -39.87
C THR A 213 -31.85 -17.32 -39.95
N LEU A 214 -31.05 -18.10 -39.23
CA LEU A 214 -29.61 -17.91 -39.06
C LEU A 214 -28.85 -19.06 -39.74
N GLU A 215 -27.84 -18.72 -40.53
CA GLU A 215 -26.99 -19.68 -41.23
C GLU A 215 -25.94 -20.29 -40.29
N LEU A 216 -26.01 -21.62 -40.12
CA LEU A 216 -25.09 -22.37 -39.27
C LEU A 216 -24.02 -23.13 -40.06
N ALA A 217 -24.18 -23.31 -41.37
CA ALA A 217 -23.27 -24.08 -42.20
C ALA A 217 -21.81 -23.58 -42.11
N ARG A 218 -20.86 -24.48 -41.85
CA ARG A 218 -19.42 -24.23 -41.90
C ARG A 218 -18.75 -25.40 -42.63
N HIS A 219 -18.35 -25.18 -43.88
CA HIS A 219 -17.81 -26.25 -44.73
C HIS A 219 -16.40 -26.70 -44.34
N ASP A 220 -15.73 -25.94 -43.48
CA ASP A 220 -14.38 -26.18 -42.99
C ASP A 220 -14.36 -26.87 -41.61
N ARG A 221 -15.52 -27.27 -41.06
CA ARG A 221 -15.65 -27.80 -39.69
C ARG A 221 -16.63 -28.96 -39.63
N ASP A 222 -16.40 -29.90 -38.73
CA ASP A 222 -17.25 -31.07 -38.48
C ASP A 222 -17.61 -31.30 -37.00
N PHE A 223 -17.08 -30.49 -36.08
CA PHE A 223 -17.55 -30.38 -34.68
C PHE A 223 -17.31 -28.97 -34.08
N GLY A 224 -17.74 -28.74 -32.83
CA GLY A 224 -17.43 -27.53 -32.07
C GLY A 224 -18.63 -26.62 -31.89
N GLN A 225 -18.50 -25.32 -32.16
CA GLN A 225 -19.52 -24.31 -31.90
C GLN A 225 -19.69 -23.35 -33.08
N VAL A 226 -20.93 -22.88 -33.23
CA VAL A 226 -21.29 -21.76 -34.09
C VAL A 226 -21.96 -20.69 -33.23
N ARG A 227 -21.32 -19.53 -33.11
CA ARG A 227 -21.87 -18.35 -32.44
C ARG A 227 -22.30 -17.32 -33.49
N VAL A 228 -23.57 -16.92 -33.45
CA VAL A 228 -24.14 -15.90 -34.34
C VAL A 228 -24.75 -14.80 -33.50
N ARG A 229 -24.23 -13.58 -33.64
CA ARG A 229 -24.90 -12.36 -33.17
C ARG A 229 -25.80 -11.84 -34.27
N PHE A 230 -27.02 -11.42 -33.93
CA PHE A 230 -28.00 -10.93 -34.91
C PHE A 230 -28.88 -9.83 -34.31
N PRO A 231 -29.35 -8.86 -35.11
CA PRO A 231 -30.17 -7.76 -34.60
C PRO A 231 -31.59 -8.22 -34.26
N ILE A 232 -32.08 -7.74 -33.14
CA ILE A 232 -33.47 -7.87 -32.69
C ILE A 232 -34.00 -6.49 -32.29
N ALA A 233 -35.32 -6.34 -32.19
CA ALA A 233 -35.91 -5.14 -31.61
C ALA A 233 -35.44 -4.97 -30.16
N GLU A 234 -35.29 -3.71 -29.71
CA GLU A 234 -34.97 -3.40 -28.32
C GLU A 234 -36.04 -4.00 -27.40
N LEU A 235 -35.59 -4.76 -26.40
CA LEU A 235 -36.47 -5.37 -25.43
C LEU A 235 -36.80 -4.36 -24.32
N THR A 236 -38.08 -4.21 -24.02
CA THR A 236 -38.57 -3.36 -22.92
C THR A 236 -39.09 -4.17 -21.73
N ALA A 237 -39.27 -5.47 -21.91
CA ALA A 237 -39.62 -6.45 -20.89
C ALA A 237 -39.05 -7.83 -21.27
N PRO A 238 -38.96 -8.79 -20.33
CA PRO A 238 -38.57 -10.16 -20.67
C PRO A 238 -39.44 -10.75 -21.78
N LEU A 239 -38.81 -11.39 -22.77
CA LEU A 239 -39.46 -11.98 -23.94
C LEU A 239 -39.13 -13.47 -24.05
N THR A 240 -40.15 -14.30 -24.19
CA THR A 240 -39.96 -15.72 -24.50
C THR A 240 -39.55 -15.91 -25.96
N ALA A 241 -38.48 -16.65 -26.16
CA ALA A 241 -37.91 -16.99 -27.45
C ALA A 241 -37.91 -18.50 -27.65
N THR A 242 -38.13 -18.98 -28.87
CA THR A 242 -37.95 -20.40 -29.22
C THR A 242 -36.92 -20.55 -30.31
N VAL A 243 -36.01 -21.52 -30.17
CA VAL A 243 -34.97 -21.83 -31.15
C VAL A 243 -35.17 -23.25 -31.65
N ALA A 244 -35.39 -23.41 -32.96
CA ALA A 244 -35.34 -24.70 -33.65
C ALA A 244 -34.05 -24.78 -34.48
N VAL A 245 -33.30 -25.87 -34.35
CA VAL A 245 -32.08 -26.14 -35.14
C VAL A 245 -32.40 -27.26 -36.12
N ASP A 246 -32.43 -26.95 -37.41
CA ASP A 246 -32.99 -27.79 -38.47
C ASP A 246 -34.34 -28.41 -38.05
N ASP A 247 -34.47 -29.75 -38.11
CA ASP A 247 -35.68 -30.49 -37.74
C ASP A 247 -35.77 -30.85 -36.25
N SER A 248 -34.89 -30.29 -35.40
CA SER A 248 -34.87 -30.58 -33.96
C SER A 248 -36.05 -29.93 -33.23
N PRO A 249 -36.54 -30.54 -32.12
CA PRO A 249 -37.56 -29.90 -31.28
C PRO A 249 -37.11 -28.52 -30.79
N PRO A 250 -38.01 -27.51 -30.79
CA PRO A 250 -37.64 -26.16 -30.40
C PRO A 250 -37.31 -26.07 -28.89
N ALA A 251 -36.18 -25.46 -28.57
CA ALA A 251 -35.79 -25.09 -27.21
C ALA A 251 -36.33 -23.70 -26.86
N THR A 252 -36.78 -23.51 -25.61
CA THR A 252 -37.34 -22.22 -25.14
C THR A 252 -36.35 -21.49 -24.26
N PHE A 253 -36.20 -20.18 -24.47
CA PHE A 253 -35.34 -19.27 -23.71
C PHE A 253 -36.12 -18.02 -23.29
N THR A 254 -35.62 -17.31 -22.28
CA THR A 254 -36.12 -15.99 -21.90
C THR A 254 -35.03 -14.97 -22.14
N LEU A 255 -35.31 -14.00 -23.01
CA LEU A 255 -34.44 -12.85 -23.24
C LEU A 255 -34.86 -11.70 -22.33
N THR A 256 -33.91 -11.10 -21.62
CA THR A 256 -34.15 -9.93 -20.75
C THR A 256 -33.62 -8.65 -21.40
N PRO A 257 -34.31 -7.50 -21.20
CA PRO A 257 -33.77 -6.19 -21.53
C PRO A 257 -32.38 -6.00 -20.95
N GLN A 258 -31.49 -5.39 -21.72
CA GLN A 258 -30.11 -5.11 -21.29
C GLN A 258 -29.95 -3.62 -21.01
N ARG A 259 -29.24 -3.25 -19.96
CA ARG A 259 -29.02 -1.84 -19.66
C ARG A 259 -28.25 -1.14 -20.78
N LYS A 260 -28.62 0.13 -21.04
CA LYS A 260 -27.85 1.05 -21.88
C LYS A 260 -26.78 1.71 -21.02
N TRP A 261 -25.53 1.33 -21.25
CA TRP A 261 -24.37 1.68 -20.42
C TRP A 261 -23.54 2.82 -21.02
N THR A 262 -23.20 3.83 -20.23
CA THR A 262 -22.08 4.73 -20.55
C THR A 262 -20.82 4.16 -19.92
N VAL A 263 -19.80 3.88 -20.73
CA VAL A 263 -18.48 3.48 -20.25
C VAL A 263 -17.57 4.70 -20.28
N HIS A 264 -17.18 5.18 -19.10
CA HIS A 264 -16.22 6.28 -18.94
C HIS A 264 -14.80 5.75 -19.07
N LEU A 265 -14.23 5.84 -20.27
CA LEU A 265 -12.82 5.58 -20.47
C LEU A 265 -12.00 6.74 -19.89
N VAL A 266 -11.12 6.46 -18.94
CA VAL A 266 -10.32 7.49 -18.26
C VAL A 266 -8.83 7.34 -18.64
N PRO A 267 -8.34 8.13 -19.61
CA PRO A 267 -6.92 8.20 -19.93
C PRO A 267 -6.11 8.75 -18.77
N HIS A 268 -5.03 8.04 -18.48
CA HIS A 268 -4.20 8.22 -17.30
C HIS A 268 -2.86 7.50 -17.52
N VAL A 269 -1.77 8.04 -16.99
CA VAL A 269 -0.45 7.38 -16.94
C VAL A 269 -0.03 7.29 -15.49
N HIS A 270 0.28 6.08 -15.02
CA HIS A 270 0.61 5.85 -13.63
C HIS A 270 1.97 6.46 -13.25
N LEU A 271 2.01 7.16 -12.11
CA LEU A 271 3.20 7.82 -11.58
C LEU A 271 3.87 6.97 -10.49
N ASP A 272 4.96 6.30 -10.86
CA ASP A 272 5.97 5.87 -9.90
C ASP A 272 7.10 6.90 -9.86
N VAL A 273 7.50 7.35 -8.69
CA VAL A 273 8.66 8.26 -8.58
C VAL A 273 9.95 7.45 -8.56
N GLY A 274 10.33 6.94 -9.73
CA GLY A 274 11.40 5.97 -9.93
C GLY A 274 10.89 4.81 -10.79
N TYR A 275 11.17 3.58 -10.37
CA TYR A 275 10.66 2.34 -10.95
C TYR A 275 11.06 2.05 -12.40
N THR A 276 10.53 2.76 -13.39
CA THR A 276 10.87 2.54 -14.80
C THR A 276 12.20 3.19 -15.18
N ASP A 277 12.48 4.36 -14.63
CA ASP A 277 13.69 5.14 -14.87
C ASP A 277 14.06 6.03 -13.67
N VAL A 278 15.20 6.72 -13.71
CA VAL A 278 15.61 7.66 -12.66
C VAL A 278 14.62 8.83 -12.53
N GLN A 279 14.44 9.34 -11.32
CA GLN A 279 13.33 10.23 -10.94
C GLN A 279 13.22 11.48 -11.83
N GLY A 280 14.35 12.12 -12.13
CA GLY A 280 14.37 13.30 -13.00
C GLY A 280 13.88 13.02 -14.42
N LYS A 281 14.19 11.85 -14.98
CA LYS A 281 13.73 11.45 -16.32
C LYS A 281 12.24 11.11 -16.31
N VAL A 282 11.78 10.41 -15.28
CA VAL A 282 10.35 10.08 -15.11
C VAL A 282 9.50 11.35 -15.01
N LEU A 283 9.89 12.30 -14.17
CA LEU A 283 9.12 13.55 -14.01
C LEU A 283 9.10 14.41 -15.29
N GLU A 284 10.20 14.44 -16.06
CA GLU A 284 10.23 15.08 -17.37
C GLU A 284 9.36 14.33 -18.39
N LEU A 285 9.29 13.00 -18.34
CA LEU A 285 8.39 12.22 -19.19
C LEU A 285 6.91 12.53 -18.90
N HIS A 286 6.52 12.59 -17.62
CA HIS A 286 5.18 13.03 -17.23
C HIS A 286 4.88 14.47 -17.66
N SER A 287 5.86 15.37 -17.58
CA SER A 287 5.72 16.73 -18.11
C SER A 287 5.49 16.75 -19.63
N ARG A 288 6.17 15.87 -20.38
CA ARG A 288 5.95 15.68 -21.81
C ARG A 288 4.58 15.07 -22.11
N ASN A 289 4.07 14.20 -21.25
CA ASN A 289 2.72 13.64 -21.39
C ASN A 289 1.65 14.72 -21.25
N LEU A 290 1.85 15.72 -20.38
CA LEU A 290 0.97 16.89 -20.33
C LEU A 290 1.00 17.69 -21.63
N ASP A 291 2.19 17.90 -22.23
CA ASP A 291 2.30 18.56 -23.53
C ASP A 291 1.53 17.80 -24.61
N ARG A 292 1.62 16.46 -24.64
CA ARG A 292 0.88 15.63 -25.58
C ARG A 292 -0.62 15.59 -25.32
N ALA A 293 -1.04 15.57 -24.06
CA ALA A 293 -2.44 15.64 -23.70
C ALA A 293 -3.06 16.95 -24.18
N LEU A 294 -2.33 18.07 -24.04
CA LEU A 294 -2.75 19.37 -24.58
C LEU A 294 -2.86 19.35 -26.12
N ASP A 295 -1.90 18.73 -26.81
CA ASP A 295 -1.96 18.61 -28.27
C ASP A 295 -3.12 17.70 -28.72
N ALA A 296 -3.47 16.67 -27.95
CA ALA A 296 -4.67 15.84 -28.18
C ALA A 296 -5.97 16.64 -27.96
N LEU A 297 -6.04 17.47 -26.91
CA LEU A 297 -7.17 18.39 -26.66
C LEU A 297 -7.38 19.42 -27.79
N ASP A 298 -6.33 19.81 -28.50
CA ASP A 298 -6.46 20.71 -29.65
C ASP A 298 -7.08 20.01 -30.87
N GLY A 299 -6.94 18.68 -30.97
CA GLY A 299 -7.43 17.86 -32.09
C GLY A 299 -8.78 17.19 -31.85
N ASP A 300 -9.17 16.98 -30.60
CA ASP A 300 -10.40 16.31 -30.20
C ASP A 300 -11.02 16.99 -28.97
N ASP A 301 -12.14 17.71 -29.17
CA ASP A 301 -12.87 18.41 -28.10
C ASP A 301 -13.47 17.45 -27.06
N ALA A 302 -13.60 16.16 -27.37
CA ALA A 302 -14.10 15.14 -26.45
C ALA A 302 -12.98 14.47 -25.63
N PHE A 303 -11.71 14.73 -25.93
CA PHE A 303 -10.59 14.15 -25.19
C PHE A 303 -10.52 14.71 -23.76
N ALA A 304 -10.06 13.87 -22.84
CA ALA A 304 -9.85 14.22 -21.43
C ALA A 304 -8.72 13.36 -20.85
N PHE A 305 -8.02 13.88 -19.83
CA PHE A 305 -6.90 13.18 -19.20
C PHE A 305 -6.77 13.49 -17.71
N SER A 306 -6.46 12.48 -16.89
CA SER A 306 -6.27 12.64 -15.44
C SER A 306 -4.80 12.54 -15.08
N VAL A 307 -4.30 13.45 -14.24
CA VAL A 307 -2.92 13.48 -13.75
C VAL A 307 -2.84 12.77 -12.40
N ASP A 308 -1.98 11.75 -12.29
CA ASP A 308 -1.91 10.83 -11.13
C ASP A 308 -1.39 11.47 -9.84
N GLY A 309 -0.71 12.61 -9.93
CA GLY A 309 -0.12 13.30 -8.78
C GLY A 309 0.08 14.77 -9.03
N SER A 310 -0.23 15.61 -8.06
CA SER A 310 -0.06 17.06 -8.17
C SER A 310 1.42 17.47 -8.31
N LEU A 311 2.37 16.62 -7.90
CA LEU A 311 3.81 16.76 -8.18
C LEU A 311 4.09 16.97 -9.67
N VAL A 312 3.39 16.26 -10.56
CA VAL A 312 3.60 16.37 -12.01
C VAL A 312 3.26 17.78 -12.50
N VAL A 313 2.16 18.35 -12.03
CA VAL A 313 1.76 19.72 -12.39
C VAL A 313 2.74 20.72 -11.78
N GLY A 314 3.16 20.54 -10.53
CA GLY A 314 4.18 21.37 -9.89
C GLY A 314 5.49 21.41 -10.69
N GLN A 315 5.98 20.24 -11.11
CA GLN A 315 7.21 20.13 -11.91
C GLN A 315 7.04 20.75 -13.31
N TYR A 316 5.87 20.57 -13.93
CA TYR A 316 5.58 21.18 -15.23
C TYR A 316 5.63 22.71 -15.14
N LEU A 317 4.99 23.31 -14.13
CA LEU A 317 5.00 24.76 -13.91
C LEU A 317 6.42 25.29 -13.62
N ALA A 318 7.24 24.52 -12.92
CA ALA A 318 8.63 24.89 -12.59
C ALA A 318 9.58 24.84 -13.80
N THR A 319 9.31 24.00 -14.81
CA THR A 319 10.26 23.71 -15.89
C THR A 319 9.80 24.12 -17.28
N ARG A 320 8.52 24.43 -17.48
CA ARG A 320 7.96 24.88 -18.76
C ARG A 320 7.82 26.40 -18.81
N SER A 321 7.81 26.95 -20.02
CA SER A 321 7.60 28.38 -20.24
C SER A 321 6.22 28.83 -19.75
N GLU A 322 6.07 30.09 -19.32
CA GLU A 322 4.79 30.68 -18.90
C GLU A 322 3.64 30.40 -19.87
N LYS A 323 3.88 30.47 -21.19
CA LYS A 323 2.87 30.16 -22.22
C LYS A 323 2.35 28.72 -22.11
N ARG A 324 3.24 27.76 -21.88
CA ARG A 324 2.90 26.34 -21.74
C ARG A 324 2.20 26.09 -20.40
N SER A 325 2.73 26.69 -19.33
CA SER A 325 2.10 26.69 -18.00
C SER A 325 0.66 27.22 -18.05
N GLN A 326 0.41 28.30 -18.77
CA GLN A 326 -0.95 28.84 -18.92
C GLN A 326 -1.89 27.85 -19.63
N ARG A 327 -1.43 27.15 -20.67
CA ARG A 327 -2.24 26.14 -21.37
C ARG A 327 -2.68 25.00 -20.46
N VAL A 328 -1.77 24.45 -19.65
CA VAL A 328 -2.13 23.36 -18.72
C VAL A 328 -3.11 23.85 -17.65
N LEU A 329 -2.91 25.07 -17.13
CA LEU A 329 -3.82 25.68 -16.14
C LEU A 329 -5.20 25.97 -16.72
N ASP A 330 -5.30 26.41 -17.99
CA ASP A 330 -6.58 26.60 -18.69
C ASP A 330 -7.31 25.26 -18.86
N ALA A 331 -6.58 24.21 -19.26
CA ALA A 331 -7.16 22.88 -19.45
C ALA A 331 -7.65 22.26 -18.13
N LEU A 332 -6.89 22.42 -17.04
CA LEU A 332 -7.30 22.03 -15.68
C LEU A 332 -8.55 22.78 -15.22
N ARG A 333 -8.61 24.11 -15.44
CA ARG A 333 -9.81 24.91 -15.11
C ARG A 333 -11.04 24.54 -15.91
N SER A 334 -10.86 24.08 -17.15
CA SER A 334 -11.97 23.61 -17.99
C SER A 334 -12.50 22.23 -17.61
N GLY A 335 -11.80 21.48 -16.75
CA GLY A 335 -12.13 20.09 -16.39
C GLY A 335 -11.74 19.04 -17.44
N ARG A 336 -11.19 19.45 -18.59
CA ARG A 336 -10.64 18.54 -19.62
C ARG A 336 -9.36 17.85 -19.17
N LEU A 337 -8.60 18.51 -18.28
CA LEU A 337 -7.62 17.85 -17.43
C LEU A 337 -8.12 17.85 -15.99
N SER A 338 -7.83 16.80 -15.23
CA SER A 338 -8.00 16.79 -13.78
C SER A 338 -6.70 16.41 -13.09
N VAL A 339 -6.54 16.83 -11.83
CA VAL A 339 -5.33 16.58 -11.05
C VAL A 339 -5.69 15.92 -9.72
N ASN A 340 -4.96 14.85 -9.37
CA ASN A 340 -5.03 14.24 -8.04
C ASN A 340 -4.67 15.29 -6.96
N ALA A 341 -5.44 15.35 -5.88
CA ALA A 341 -5.11 16.21 -4.76
C ALA A 341 -3.78 15.83 -4.09
N PHE A 342 -3.44 14.54 -4.03
CA PHE A 342 -2.19 14.10 -3.41
C PHE A 342 -0.97 14.43 -4.27
N HIS A 343 0.15 14.70 -3.60
CA HIS A 343 1.45 15.01 -4.19
C HIS A 343 1.94 13.87 -5.08
N SER A 344 2.01 12.67 -4.51
CA SER A 344 2.43 11.41 -5.11
C SER A 344 1.65 10.27 -4.45
N LEU A 345 1.87 9.04 -4.92
CA LEU A 345 1.14 7.87 -4.47
C LEU A 345 1.85 7.19 -3.29
N PHE A 346 1.16 7.08 -2.17
CA PHE A 346 1.76 6.61 -0.91
C PHE A 346 1.05 5.39 -0.33
N LEU A 347 1.79 4.64 0.48
CA LEU A 347 1.32 3.52 1.30
C LEU A 347 0.55 4.08 2.52
N SER A 348 -0.78 3.98 2.47
CA SER A 348 -1.66 4.71 3.38
C SER A 348 -1.57 4.32 4.85
N GLY A 349 -1.08 3.13 5.20
CA GLY A 349 -0.80 2.69 6.57
C GLY A 349 0.58 3.12 7.08
N VAL A 350 1.52 3.45 6.19
CA VAL A 350 2.85 4.01 6.54
C VAL A 350 2.79 5.52 6.71
N ALA A 351 2.08 6.23 5.82
CA ALA A 351 1.94 7.68 5.86
C ALA A 351 1.29 8.14 7.17
N SER A 352 1.90 9.11 7.85
CA SER A 352 1.35 9.74 9.05
C SER A 352 0.20 10.68 8.72
N LEU A 353 -0.62 11.01 9.73
CA LEU A 353 -1.71 11.98 9.58
C LEU A 353 -1.24 13.32 8.97
N GLU A 354 -0.10 13.83 9.46
CA GLU A 354 0.49 15.07 8.94
C GLU A 354 0.93 14.91 7.48
N GLU A 355 1.59 13.82 7.11
CA GLU A 355 2.01 13.59 5.72
C GLU A 355 0.83 13.55 4.76
N VAL A 356 -0.27 12.88 5.11
CA VAL A 356 -1.48 12.86 4.26
C VAL A 356 -2.03 14.28 4.06
N TYR A 357 -2.06 15.10 5.11
CA TYR A 357 -2.45 16.50 4.98
C TYR A 357 -1.46 17.30 4.13
N ARG A 358 -0.15 17.15 4.34
CA ARG A 358 0.90 17.85 3.56
C ARG A 358 0.94 17.40 2.10
N ALA A 359 0.59 16.17 1.80
CA ALA A 359 0.48 15.67 0.43
C ALA A 359 -0.55 16.47 -0.39
N ALA A 360 -1.55 17.10 0.23
CA ALA A 360 -2.53 17.93 -0.45
C ALA A 360 -2.10 19.40 -0.67
N TYR A 361 -0.99 19.84 -0.09
CA TYR A 361 -0.66 21.28 -0.06
C TYR A 361 -0.27 21.82 -1.44
N LEU A 362 0.35 21.00 -2.28
CA LEU A 362 0.67 21.41 -3.65
C LEU A 362 -0.62 21.65 -4.44
N ALA A 363 -1.59 20.73 -4.37
CA ALA A 363 -2.89 20.91 -5.01
C ALA A 363 -3.69 22.09 -4.41
N ALA A 364 -3.60 22.33 -3.11
CA ALA A 364 -4.19 23.51 -2.47
C ALA A 364 -3.62 24.81 -3.07
N ARG A 365 -2.30 24.90 -3.28
CA ARG A 365 -1.68 26.04 -3.99
C ARG A 365 -2.18 26.17 -5.42
N LEU A 366 -2.34 25.05 -6.15
CA LEU A 366 -2.90 25.08 -7.52
C LEU A 366 -4.30 25.69 -7.56
N ARG A 367 -5.14 25.34 -6.58
CA ARG A 367 -6.47 25.91 -6.41
C ARG A 367 -6.41 27.40 -6.06
N ASP A 368 -5.64 27.77 -5.05
CA ASP A 368 -5.66 29.11 -4.48
C ASP A 368 -4.97 30.14 -5.40
N ASP A 369 -3.84 29.77 -6.02
CA ASP A 369 -3.05 30.68 -6.85
C ASP A 369 -3.54 30.73 -8.31
N TYR A 370 -4.14 29.64 -8.82
CA TYR A 370 -4.50 29.52 -10.24
C TYR A 370 -5.96 29.15 -10.51
N GLY A 371 -6.80 28.98 -9.49
CA GLY A 371 -8.21 28.65 -9.63
C GLY A 371 -8.47 27.24 -10.16
N VAL A 372 -7.51 26.31 -10.04
CA VAL A 372 -7.68 24.91 -10.47
C VAL A 372 -8.70 24.20 -9.58
N PRO A 373 -9.72 23.51 -10.14
CA PRO A 373 -10.64 22.69 -9.35
C PRO A 373 -9.90 21.46 -8.81
N VAL A 374 -9.91 21.29 -7.48
CA VAL A 374 -9.37 20.12 -6.80
C VAL A 374 -10.50 19.51 -5.97
N GLY A 375 -11.11 18.43 -6.49
CA GLY A 375 -12.33 17.83 -5.93
C GLY A 375 -12.21 16.35 -5.57
N TYR A 376 -11.10 15.69 -5.92
CA TYR A 376 -10.88 14.27 -5.62
C TYR A 376 -9.41 14.01 -5.29
N ALA A 377 -9.18 12.87 -4.63
CA ALA A 377 -7.86 12.28 -4.49
C ALA A 377 -7.86 10.85 -5.02
N ASN A 378 -6.70 10.31 -5.39
CA ASN A 378 -6.56 8.90 -5.73
C ASN A 378 -5.26 8.30 -5.18
N LEU A 379 -5.30 7.00 -4.95
CA LEU A 379 -4.12 6.17 -4.73
C LEU A 379 -4.16 5.05 -5.77
N THR A 380 -3.22 5.10 -6.71
CA THR A 380 -3.08 4.13 -7.79
C THR A 380 -2.05 3.08 -7.39
N ASP A 381 -2.26 1.85 -7.86
CA ASP A 381 -1.36 0.69 -7.74
C ASP A 381 -1.30 0.06 -6.33
N VAL A 382 -1.65 0.77 -5.26
CA VAL A 382 -1.76 0.15 -3.92
C VAL A 382 -3.09 -0.62 -3.79
N PRO A 383 -3.12 -1.89 -3.36
CA PRO A 383 -4.33 -2.73 -3.31
C PRO A 383 -5.18 -2.58 -2.05
N SER A 384 -4.71 -1.84 -1.05
CA SER A 384 -5.41 -1.67 0.22
C SER A 384 -5.25 -0.26 0.77
N TYR A 385 -6.28 0.20 1.48
CA TYR A 385 -6.33 1.56 2.02
C TYR A 385 -6.74 1.58 3.49
N SER A 386 -6.12 2.47 4.27
CA SER A 386 -6.51 2.75 5.65
C SER A 386 -7.96 3.25 5.74
N ALA A 387 -8.73 2.77 6.71
CA ALA A 387 -10.10 3.22 6.97
C ALA A 387 -10.17 4.71 7.38
N ALA A 388 -9.03 5.35 7.69
CA ALA A 388 -8.98 6.76 8.03
C ALA A 388 -8.98 7.70 6.81
N VAL A 389 -8.80 7.19 5.58
CA VAL A 389 -8.71 8.02 4.37
C VAL A 389 -9.94 8.91 4.16
N PRO A 390 -11.21 8.43 4.26
CA PRO A 390 -12.37 9.30 4.11
C PRO A 390 -12.42 10.46 5.11
N SER A 391 -12.04 10.19 6.36
CA SER A 391 -11.98 11.19 7.43
C SER A 391 -10.92 12.26 7.14
N MET A 392 -9.75 11.84 6.64
CA MET A 392 -8.67 12.76 6.27
C MET A 392 -9.04 13.61 5.04
N LEU A 393 -9.69 13.02 4.02
CA LEU A 393 -10.19 13.74 2.85
C LEU A 393 -11.24 14.77 3.23
N THR A 394 -12.20 14.40 4.10
CA THR A 394 -13.21 15.33 4.60
C THR A 394 -12.58 16.50 5.36
N ALA A 395 -11.53 16.25 6.16
CA ALA A 395 -10.78 17.31 6.84
C ALA A 395 -10.08 18.27 5.85
N LEU A 396 -9.63 17.77 4.69
CA LEU A 396 -9.10 18.56 3.58
C LEU A 396 -10.19 19.27 2.75
N GLY A 397 -11.47 18.96 2.99
CA GLY A 397 -12.57 19.46 2.16
C GLY A 397 -12.66 18.81 0.79
N ILE A 398 -12.13 17.60 0.65
CA ILE A 398 -12.21 16.74 -0.54
C ILE A 398 -13.28 15.69 -0.28
N ASP A 399 -14.24 15.54 -1.20
CA ASP A 399 -15.43 14.71 -0.99
C ASP A 399 -15.50 13.46 -1.88
N ALA A 400 -14.44 13.21 -2.66
CA ALA A 400 -14.37 12.06 -3.54
C ALA A 400 -12.99 11.38 -3.55
N PHE A 401 -12.99 10.06 -3.74
CA PHE A 401 -11.79 9.22 -3.80
C PHE A 401 -11.85 8.22 -4.94
N VAL A 402 -10.70 7.91 -5.53
CA VAL A 402 -10.56 6.78 -6.45
C VAL A 402 -9.44 5.87 -5.95
N GLY A 403 -9.79 4.65 -5.54
CA GLY A 403 -8.81 3.61 -5.26
C GLY A 403 -8.60 2.78 -6.51
N ILE A 404 -7.37 2.65 -6.99
CA ILE A 404 -7.07 1.88 -8.20
C ILE A 404 -6.08 0.79 -7.81
N GLU A 405 -6.58 -0.43 -7.69
CA GLU A 405 -5.93 -1.51 -6.96
C GLU A 405 -4.97 -2.32 -7.85
N ASN A 406 -3.95 -2.95 -7.24
CA ASN A 406 -3.14 -3.97 -7.93
C ASN A 406 -2.92 -5.20 -7.04
N HIS A 407 -3.69 -6.24 -7.35
CA HIS A 407 -3.73 -7.47 -6.56
C HIS A 407 -2.53 -8.41 -6.79
N HIS A 408 -1.52 -8.01 -7.58
CA HIS A 408 -0.33 -8.85 -7.82
C HIS A 408 0.36 -9.31 -6.51
N ARG A 409 0.34 -8.46 -5.48
CA ARG A 409 0.77 -8.83 -4.12
C ARG A 409 -0.24 -8.35 -3.07
N GLY A 410 -1.45 -8.90 -3.16
CA GLY A 410 -2.53 -8.53 -2.23
C GLY A 410 -3.92 -8.99 -2.65
N GLY A 411 -4.02 -9.95 -3.58
CA GLY A 411 -5.29 -10.57 -3.94
C GLY A 411 -5.61 -11.77 -3.04
N ASN A 412 -6.84 -11.83 -2.56
CA ASN A 412 -7.45 -13.03 -1.98
C ASN A 412 -8.83 -13.27 -2.64
N ALA A 413 -9.60 -14.25 -2.17
CA ALA A 413 -10.85 -14.61 -2.84
C ALA A 413 -11.90 -13.47 -2.80
N ASP A 414 -11.84 -12.62 -1.77
CA ASP A 414 -12.80 -11.54 -1.55
C ASP A 414 -12.40 -10.22 -2.23
N SER A 415 -11.20 -10.12 -2.81
CA SER A 415 -10.72 -8.86 -3.40
C SER A 415 -11.60 -8.34 -4.55
N ASP A 416 -12.42 -9.21 -5.17
CA ASP A 416 -13.38 -8.77 -6.19
C ASP A 416 -14.57 -7.94 -5.64
N LEU A 417 -14.88 -8.07 -4.36
CA LEU A 417 -16.10 -7.49 -3.78
C LEU A 417 -16.08 -5.96 -3.74
N GLN A 418 -14.89 -5.37 -3.55
CA GLN A 418 -14.73 -3.92 -3.36
C GLN A 418 -14.98 -3.11 -4.64
N HIS A 419 -14.37 -3.47 -5.77
CA HIS A 419 -14.67 -2.80 -7.05
C HIS A 419 -16.02 -3.19 -7.63
N LEU A 420 -16.53 -4.41 -7.39
CA LEU A 420 -17.88 -4.79 -7.83
C LEU A 420 -19.01 -4.07 -7.08
N ALA A 421 -18.73 -3.51 -5.91
CA ALA A 421 -19.66 -2.64 -5.19
C ALA A 421 -19.61 -1.19 -5.72
N SER A 422 -18.56 -0.80 -6.44
CA SER A 422 -18.29 0.58 -6.80
C SER A 422 -19.19 1.12 -7.91
N PRO A 423 -19.63 2.40 -7.84
CA PRO A 423 -19.30 3.41 -6.84
C PRO A 423 -20.06 3.24 -5.51
N VAL A 424 -19.44 3.70 -4.43
CA VAL A 424 -19.95 3.59 -3.05
C VAL A 424 -19.86 4.93 -2.31
N GLN A 425 -20.55 5.04 -1.18
CA GLN A 425 -20.18 6.00 -0.13
C GLN A 425 -19.19 5.30 0.81
N TRP A 426 -17.92 5.68 0.82
CA TRP A 426 -16.95 5.11 1.74
C TRP A 426 -17.00 5.87 3.07
N GLU A 427 -17.39 5.18 4.14
CA GLU A 427 -17.46 5.75 5.48
C GLU A 427 -16.14 5.57 6.23
N GLY A 428 -15.55 6.67 6.68
CA GLY A 428 -14.34 6.69 7.48
C GLY A 428 -14.62 6.43 8.96
N VAL A 429 -13.55 6.26 9.73
CA VAL A 429 -13.61 6.00 11.18
C VAL A 429 -14.38 7.05 11.98
N ASP A 430 -14.46 8.30 11.52
CA ASP A 430 -15.18 9.40 12.20
C ASP A 430 -16.66 9.51 11.76
N GLY A 431 -17.13 8.57 10.94
CA GLY A 431 -18.47 8.55 10.34
C GLY A 431 -18.66 9.49 9.15
N SER A 432 -17.63 10.24 8.73
CA SER A 432 -17.68 11.00 7.48
C SER A 432 -17.73 10.07 6.28
N ARG A 433 -18.31 10.54 5.17
CA ARG A 433 -18.46 9.76 3.94
C ARG A 433 -17.93 10.56 2.75
N VAL A 434 -17.24 9.86 1.86
CA VAL A 434 -16.78 10.38 0.57
C VAL A 434 -17.29 9.49 -0.56
N LEU A 435 -17.59 10.08 -1.71
CA LEU A 435 -17.96 9.34 -2.91
C LEU A 435 -16.72 8.61 -3.45
N THR A 436 -16.80 7.28 -3.54
CA THR A 436 -15.63 6.47 -3.87
C THR A 436 -15.89 5.54 -5.04
N HIS A 437 -14.88 5.39 -5.90
CA HIS A 437 -14.81 4.30 -6.87
C HIS A 437 -13.53 3.50 -6.67
N PHE A 438 -13.68 2.20 -6.47
CA PHE A 438 -12.58 1.23 -6.48
C PHE A 438 -12.51 0.55 -7.85
N SER A 439 -11.32 0.46 -8.42
CA SER A 439 -11.06 -0.18 -9.72
C SER A 439 -10.11 -1.36 -9.55
N ASP A 440 -10.40 -2.48 -10.22
CA ASP A 440 -9.63 -3.74 -10.19
C ASP A 440 -8.16 -3.60 -10.67
N THR A 441 -7.88 -2.62 -11.54
CA THR A 441 -6.53 -2.31 -12.04
C THR A 441 -6.49 -0.92 -12.71
N TYR A 442 -5.30 -0.40 -13.01
CA TYR A 442 -5.03 0.93 -13.58
C TYR A 442 -4.67 0.92 -15.07
N SER A 443 -4.81 -0.23 -15.75
CA SER A 443 -4.62 -0.39 -17.21
C SER A 443 -5.78 -1.18 -17.85
N GLN A 444 -7.00 -0.98 -17.35
CA GLN A 444 -8.14 -1.86 -17.64
C GLN A 444 -8.40 -2.02 -19.15
N LEU A 445 -8.37 -0.93 -19.92
CA LEU A 445 -8.70 -0.99 -21.34
C LEU A 445 -7.73 -1.92 -22.11
N ARG A 446 -6.42 -1.80 -21.88
CA ARG A 446 -5.40 -2.63 -22.53
C ARG A 446 -5.51 -4.10 -22.14
N PHE A 447 -5.76 -4.38 -20.85
CA PHE A 447 -6.00 -5.74 -20.39
C PHE A 447 -7.30 -6.37 -20.91
N MET A 448 -8.20 -5.58 -21.52
CA MET A 448 -9.50 -6.02 -21.99
C MET A 448 -9.58 -6.13 -23.51
N ALA A 449 -9.16 -5.11 -24.25
CA ALA A 449 -9.45 -4.97 -25.68
C ALA A 449 -8.24 -5.23 -26.61
N GLY A 450 -7.12 -5.69 -26.05
CA GLY A 450 -5.86 -5.97 -26.77
C GLY A 450 -4.98 -4.73 -26.92
N ASP A 451 -3.81 -4.92 -27.52
CA ASP A 451 -2.82 -3.85 -27.75
C ASP A 451 -2.37 -3.88 -29.23
N PRO A 452 -2.66 -2.85 -30.06
CA PRO A 452 -3.60 -1.75 -29.78
C PRO A 452 -5.04 -2.27 -29.67
N GLN A 453 -5.93 -1.48 -29.07
CA GLN A 453 -7.30 -1.92 -28.84
C GLN A 453 -8.14 -2.00 -30.12
N THR A 454 -8.88 -3.10 -30.27
CA THR A 454 -9.75 -3.36 -31.43
C THR A 454 -11.23 -3.38 -31.05
N VAL A 455 -12.11 -3.06 -32.01
CA VAL A 455 -13.58 -3.14 -31.79
C VAL A 455 -14.01 -4.58 -31.50
N ALA A 456 -13.40 -5.57 -32.15
CA ALA A 456 -13.67 -6.97 -31.89
C ALA A 456 -13.23 -7.39 -30.47
N GLY A 457 -12.03 -6.99 -30.03
CA GLY A 457 -11.58 -7.22 -28.65
C GLY A 457 -12.48 -6.54 -27.62
N GLY A 458 -12.89 -5.29 -27.88
CA GLY A 458 -13.88 -4.57 -27.06
C GLY A 458 -15.23 -5.28 -26.99
N ALA A 459 -15.71 -5.86 -28.10
CA ALA A 459 -17.02 -6.53 -28.15
C ALA A 459 -17.05 -7.89 -27.44
N HIS A 460 -15.89 -8.53 -27.25
CA HIS A 460 -15.73 -9.64 -26.31
C HIS A 460 -15.66 -9.13 -24.87
N ALA A 461 -14.79 -8.15 -24.62
CA ALA A 461 -14.45 -7.73 -23.29
C ALA A 461 -15.58 -6.97 -22.57
N LEU A 462 -16.19 -5.99 -23.22
CA LEU A 462 -17.22 -5.15 -22.61
C LEU A 462 -18.48 -5.96 -22.28
N VAL A 463 -18.88 -6.90 -23.14
CA VAL A 463 -20.02 -7.80 -22.80
C VAL A 463 -19.74 -8.51 -21.49
N ARG A 464 -18.55 -9.08 -21.33
CA ARG A 464 -18.19 -9.81 -20.12
C ARG A 464 -17.99 -8.92 -18.89
N LEU A 465 -17.39 -7.74 -19.07
CA LEU A 465 -17.25 -6.77 -17.99
C LEU A 465 -18.63 -6.35 -17.48
N LEU A 466 -19.52 -5.96 -18.39
CA LEU A 466 -20.86 -5.46 -18.06
C LEU A 466 -21.76 -6.55 -17.47
N ASP A 467 -21.62 -7.82 -17.91
CA ASP A 467 -22.31 -8.96 -17.30
C ASP A 467 -22.05 -9.06 -15.77
N ARG A 468 -20.89 -8.57 -15.26
CA ARG A 468 -20.59 -8.55 -13.82
C ARG A 468 -21.36 -7.48 -13.03
N TYR A 469 -21.81 -6.43 -13.73
CA TYR A 469 -22.54 -5.28 -13.17
C TYR A 469 -24.02 -5.28 -13.52
N GLU A 470 -24.48 -6.17 -14.40
CA GLU A 470 -25.89 -6.37 -14.74
C GLU A 470 -26.61 -7.13 -13.61
N ARG A 471 -26.79 -6.44 -12.49
CA ARG A 471 -27.47 -6.93 -11.28
C ARG A 471 -28.56 -5.95 -10.86
N ASP A 472 -29.60 -6.46 -10.23
CA ASP A 472 -30.73 -5.65 -9.75
C ASP A 472 -30.34 -4.61 -8.68
N ASP A 473 -29.25 -4.86 -7.94
CA ASP A 473 -28.74 -3.99 -6.89
C ASP A 473 -27.76 -2.91 -7.40
N TYR A 474 -27.30 -3.00 -8.65
CA TYR A 474 -26.38 -2.04 -9.24
C TYR A 474 -27.14 -0.86 -9.86
N LEU A 475 -27.04 0.32 -9.24
CA LEU A 475 -27.82 1.50 -9.64
C LEU A 475 -27.29 2.27 -10.87
N PRO A 476 -25.97 2.52 -11.02
CA PRO A 476 -25.45 3.38 -12.08
C PRO A 476 -25.64 2.83 -13.49
N HIS A 477 -25.86 3.72 -14.46
CA HIS A 477 -25.71 3.41 -15.89
C HIS A 477 -24.31 3.75 -16.42
N ASP A 478 -23.50 4.40 -15.58
CA ASP A 478 -22.17 4.91 -15.88
C ASP A 478 -21.13 4.03 -15.17
N LEU A 479 -20.20 3.47 -15.92
CA LEU A 479 -19.13 2.59 -15.41
C LEU A 479 -17.77 3.14 -15.84
N ALA A 480 -16.85 3.33 -14.89
CA ALA A 480 -15.48 3.72 -15.21
C ALA A 480 -14.65 2.54 -15.74
N VAL A 481 -13.82 2.82 -16.74
CA VAL A 481 -12.73 1.98 -17.21
C VAL A 481 -11.46 2.83 -17.12
N ILE A 482 -10.67 2.60 -16.08
CA ILE A 482 -9.52 3.44 -15.73
C ILE A 482 -8.25 2.88 -16.38
N GLY A 483 -7.55 3.77 -17.08
CA GLY A 483 -6.23 3.51 -17.64
C GLY A 483 -6.23 3.04 -19.08
N THR A 484 -5.52 3.80 -19.91
CA THR A 484 -5.11 3.43 -21.27
C THR A 484 -3.61 3.17 -21.38
N HIS A 485 -2.85 3.46 -20.32
CA HIS A 485 -1.40 3.31 -20.24
C HIS A 485 -1.03 2.71 -18.88
N ALA A 486 0.14 2.08 -18.78
CA ALA A 486 0.68 1.59 -17.52
C ALA A 486 1.70 2.58 -16.93
N ASP A 487 2.71 2.02 -16.28
CA ASP A 487 3.71 2.69 -15.45
C ASP A 487 4.60 3.63 -16.26
N ASN A 488 4.58 4.93 -15.92
CA ASN A 488 5.49 5.94 -16.46
C ASN A 488 5.62 5.92 -17.99
N GLU A 489 4.54 5.58 -18.69
CA GLU A 489 4.58 5.41 -20.13
C GLU A 489 4.52 6.73 -20.88
N ASP A 490 5.09 6.75 -22.07
CA ASP A 490 4.87 7.81 -23.04
C ASP A 490 3.42 7.80 -23.52
N LEU A 491 2.72 8.95 -23.46
CA LEU A 491 1.32 9.03 -23.89
C LEU A 491 1.14 8.71 -25.39
N ALA A 492 2.19 8.91 -26.22
CA ALA A 492 2.39 8.68 -27.67
C ALA A 492 1.19 8.81 -28.64
N ASP A 493 0.09 8.13 -28.34
CA ASP A 493 -1.11 7.91 -29.14
C ASP A 493 -2.40 7.74 -28.30
N GLY A 494 -2.32 7.54 -26.98
CA GLY A 494 -3.44 7.67 -26.04
C GLY A 494 -4.49 6.55 -26.09
N ASP A 495 -4.55 5.83 -27.21
CA ASP A 495 -5.67 5.03 -27.71
C ASP A 495 -7.06 5.69 -27.56
N ALA A 496 -7.10 7.02 -27.42
CA ALA A 496 -8.34 7.81 -27.33
C ALA A 496 -9.27 7.59 -28.54
N ALA A 497 -8.68 7.27 -29.69
CA ALA A 497 -9.41 6.92 -30.90
C ALA A 497 -10.22 5.62 -30.77
N PHE A 498 -9.99 4.76 -29.76
CA PHE A 498 -10.82 3.58 -29.50
C PHE A 498 -12.28 3.99 -29.28
N ALA A 499 -12.55 5.04 -28.50
CA ALA A 499 -13.91 5.53 -28.26
C ALA A 499 -14.58 5.95 -29.59
N THR A 500 -13.86 6.65 -30.45
CA THR A 500 -14.34 7.05 -31.79
C THR A 500 -14.63 5.84 -32.67
N ARG A 501 -13.72 4.86 -32.74
CA ARG A 501 -13.92 3.61 -33.51
C ARG A 501 -15.10 2.81 -32.99
N TRP A 502 -15.24 2.69 -31.67
CA TRP A 502 -16.33 1.97 -31.01
C TRP A 502 -17.70 2.62 -31.26
N ASN A 503 -17.80 3.92 -31.00
CA ASN A 503 -19.05 4.67 -31.14
C ASN A 503 -19.49 4.84 -32.61
N ALA A 504 -18.59 4.61 -33.58
CA ALA A 504 -18.94 4.52 -34.99
C ALA A 504 -19.67 3.21 -35.37
N VAL A 505 -19.69 2.23 -34.46
CA VAL A 505 -20.33 0.91 -34.67
C VAL A 505 -21.54 0.74 -33.75
N TYR A 506 -21.39 1.07 -32.47
CA TYR A 506 -22.41 0.86 -31.44
C TYR A 506 -22.94 2.18 -30.88
N ALA A 507 -24.26 2.26 -30.74
CA ALA A 507 -24.94 3.26 -29.92
C ALA A 507 -24.77 2.98 -28.42
N TRP A 508 -24.75 1.70 -28.02
CA TRP A 508 -24.53 1.25 -26.64
C TRP A 508 -23.72 -0.06 -26.56
N PRO A 509 -22.89 -0.27 -25.52
CA PRO A 509 -22.47 0.74 -24.54
C PRO A 509 -21.82 1.93 -25.24
N ARG A 510 -22.08 3.14 -24.77
CA ARG A 510 -21.47 4.35 -25.32
C ARG A 510 -20.15 4.58 -24.59
N VAL A 511 -19.04 4.69 -25.30
CA VAL A 511 -17.74 4.98 -24.68
C VAL A 511 -17.53 6.49 -24.65
N ALA A 512 -17.44 7.08 -23.47
CA ALA A 512 -17.12 8.48 -23.26
C ALA A 512 -15.69 8.60 -22.71
N VAL A 513 -14.84 9.42 -23.34
CA VAL A 513 -13.54 9.77 -22.75
C VAL A 513 -13.79 10.77 -21.62
N SER A 514 -13.23 10.54 -20.44
CA SER A 514 -13.51 11.33 -19.23
C SER A 514 -12.27 11.49 -18.37
N THR A 515 -12.30 12.49 -17.48
CA THR A 515 -11.40 12.54 -16.33
C THR A 515 -11.97 11.72 -15.17
N MET A 516 -11.15 11.37 -14.17
CA MET A 516 -11.65 10.76 -12.92
C MET A 516 -12.71 11.65 -12.26
N ALA A 517 -12.46 12.96 -12.20
CA ALA A 517 -13.42 13.94 -11.71
C ALA A 517 -14.73 13.93 -12.51
N GLY A 518 -14.65 13.89 -13.85
CA GLY A 518 -15.82 13.87 -14.73
C GLY A 518 -16.69 12.62 -14.57
N TYR A 519 -16.08 11.46 -14.33
CA TYR A 519 -16.84 10.24 -13.97
C TYR A 519 -17.48 10.35 -12.58
N LEU A 520 -16.74 10.82 -11.58
CA LEU A 520 -17.30 11.02 -10.24
C LEU A 520 -18.51 11.96 -10.27
N ASP A 521 -18.46 13.02 -11.08
CA ASP A 521 -19.58 13.94 -11.28
C ASP A 521 -20.79 13.31 -11.99
N SER A 522 -20.59 12.32 -12.88
CA SER A 522 -21.70 11.63 -13.56
C SER A 522 -22.48 10.74 -12.59
N VAL A 523 -21.82 10.13 -11.61
CA VAL A 523 -22.45 9.27 -10.60
C VAL A 523 -22.84 10.00 -9.31
N ARG A 524 -22.33 11.21 -9.07
CA ARG A 524 -22.64 12.04 -7.90
C ARG A 524 -24.13 12.26 -7.62
N PRO A 525 -25.04 12.39 -8.62
CA PRO A 525 -26.47 12.47 -8.38
C PRO A 525 -27.09 11.24 -7.70
N LEU A 526 -26.36 10.11 -7.64
CA LEU A 526 -26.78 8.89 -6.95
C LEU A 526 -26.22 8.77 -5.53
N ALA A 527 -25.38 9.70 -5.07
CA ALA A 527 -24.57 9.57 -3.87
C ALA A 527 -25.36 9.18 -2.60
N ASP A 528 -26.59 9.68 -2.43
CA ASP A 528 -27.49 9.39 -1.31
C ASP A 528 -28.12 7.99 -1.35
N ARG A 529 -28.02 7.30 -2.50
CA ARG A 529 -28.59 5.98 -2.76
C ARG A 529 -27.53 4.89 -2.96
N LEU A 530 -26.26 5.25 -3.08
CA LEU A 530 -25.16 4.29 -3.22
C LEU A 530 -24.98 3.46 -1.95
N PRO A 531 -24.50 2.20 -2.06
CA PRO A 531 -24.16 1.40 -0.90
C PRO A 531 -23.05 2.06 -0.08
N VAL A 532 -23.03 1.80 1.22
CA VAL A 532 -21.99 2.32 2.11
C VAL A 532 -20.92 1.25 2.32
N TRP A 533 -19.69 1.53 1.90
CA TRP A 533 -18.53 0.68 2.14
C TRP A 533 -17.87 1.05 3.47
N ARG A 534 -17.45 0.04 4.25
CA ARG A 534 -16.80 0.19 5.55
C ARG A 534 -15.67 -0.83 5.68
N GLY A 535 -14.66 -0.44 6.45
CA GLY A 535 -13.57 -1.31 6.87
C GLY A 535 -12.21 -0.85 6.39
N ASP A 536 -11.18 -1.35 7.06
CA ASP A 536 -9.77 -1.14 6.74
C ASP A 536 -9.29 -2.21 5.76
N GLY A 537 -8.50 -1.83 4.76
CA GLY A 537 -7.95 -2.77 3.77
C GLY A 537 -6.74 -3.56 4.28
N GLY A 538 -6.28 -3.34 5.51
CA GLY A 538 -5.02 -3.89 6.00
C GLY A 538 -3.81 -3.20 5.36
N SER A 539 -2.69 -3.93 5.26
CA SER A 539 -1.38 -3.40 4.91
C SER A 539 -0.71 -4.14 3.73
N TYR A 540 -1.48 -4.52 2.70
CA TYR A 540 -0.87 -5.03 1.49
C TYR A 540 0.07 -3.97 0.89
N TRP A 541 1.18 -4.45 0.31
CA TRP A 541 2.29 -3.64 -0.26
C TRP A 541 3.19 -2.96 0.75
N GLU A 542 2.73 -2.80 1.98
CA GLU A 542 3.49 -2.10 3.00
C GLU A 542 4.67 -2.94 3.52
N ASP A 543 4.70 -4.25 3.26
CA ASP A 543 5.87 -5.09 3.52
C ASP A 543 7.10 -4.67 2.68
N GLY A 544 6.89 -3.95 1.58
CA GLY A 544 7.95 -3.34 0.77
C GLY A 544 8.84 -2.39 1.58
N VAL A 545 8.30 -1.68 2.59
CA VAL A 545 9.11 -0.76 3.39
C VAL A 545 10.14 -1.49 4.27
N GLY A 546 9.85 -2.75 4.63
CA GLY A 546 10.79 -3.62 5.36
C GLY A 546 12.06 -3.96 4.57
N THR A 547 12.10 -3.69 3.27
CA THR A 547 13.31 -3.82 2.44
C THR A 547 14.30 -2.66 2.57
N GLY A 548 13.90 -1.58 3.25
CA GLY A 548 14.74 -0.42 3.55
C GLY A 548 14.64 -0.03 5.03
N ALA A 549 14.86 -0.96 5.96
CA ALA A 549 14.57 -0.75 7.37
C ALA A 549 15.29 0.46 7.99
N VAL A 550 16.55 0.73 7.62
CA VAL A 550 17.34 1.86 8.15
C VAL A 550 16.70 3.21 7.79
N VAL A 551 16.35 3.37 6.52
CA VAL A 551 15.76 4.61 6.00
C VAL A 551 14.31 4.77 6.45
N ILE A 552 13.57 3.69 6.65
CA ILE A 552 12.23 3.72 7.26
C ILE A 552 12.28 4.10 8.74
N ALA A 553 13.28 3.63 9.48
CA ALA A 553 13.48 4.07 10.86
C ALA A 553 13.80 5.57 10.94
N GLU A 554 14.61 6.11 10.01
CA GLU A 554 14.84 7.55 9.90
C GLU A 554 13.58 8.31 9.48
N HIS A 555 12.81 7.78 8.52
CA HIS A 555 11.52 8.34 8.08
C HIS A 555 10.53 8.45 9.25
N ARG A 556 10.39 7.40 10.07
CA ARG A 556 9.55 7.43 11.28
C ARG A 556 10.01 8.44 12.33
N ARG A 557 11.31 8.75 12.38
CA ARG A 557 11.84 9.84 13.23
C ARG A 557 11.51 11.21 12.64
N ALA A 558 11.61 11.37 11.31
CA ALA A 558 11.23 12.59 10.62
C ALA A 558 9.74 12.93 10.80
N GLN A 559 8.85 11.93 10.71
CA GLN A 559 7.40 12.07 10.95
C GLN A 559 7.06 12.70 12.30
N VAL A 560 7.91 12.53 13.31
CA VAL A 560 7.71 13.09 14.66
C VAL A 560 8.54 14.36 14.86
N ALA A 561 9.75 14.42 14.33
CA ALA A 561 10.63 15.57 14.47
C ALA A 561 10.11 16.82 13.72
N LEU A 562 9.46 16.67 12.57
CA LEU A 562 8.95 17.81 11.79
C LEU A 562 7.82 18.56 12.51
N PRO A 563 6.74 17.90 12.99
CA PRO A 563 5.72 18.59 13.79
C PRO A 563 6.30 19.24 15.06
N MET A 564 7.32 18.62 15.67
CA MET A 564 7.99 19.19 16.84
C MET A 564 8.77 20.46 16.50
N ALA A 565 9.50 20.47 15.38
CA ALA A 565 10.25 21.63 14.90
C ALA A 565 9.29 22.79 14.57
N GLU A 566 8.18 22.50 13.88
CA GLU A 566 7.14 23.48 13.58
C GLU A 566 6.50 24.06 14.84
N ALA A 567 6.12 23.20 15.79
CA ALA A 567 5.53 23.62 17.05
C ALA A 567 6.48 24.51 17.84
N LEU A 568 7.73 24.08 18.05
CA LEU A 568 8.69 24.84 18.84
C LEU A 568 9.00 26.20 18.18
N ALA A 569 9.23 26.22 16.87
CA ALA A 569 9.51 27.46 16.15
C ALA A 569 8.31 28.44 16.21
N ALA A 570 7.08 27.95 16.05
CA ALA A 570 5.88 28.77 16.13
C ALA A 570 5.67 29.33 17.55
N LEU A 571 5.88 28.51 18.57
CA LEU A 571 5.73 28.91 19.97
C LEU A 571 6.79 29.92 20.42
N VAL A 572 8.03 29.77 19.94
CA VAL A 572 9.10 30.76 20.19
C VAL A 572 8.77 32.09 19.51
N ALA A 573 8.33 32.07 18.25
CA ALA A 573 7.90 33.29 17.54
C ALA A 573 6.67 33.96 18.17
N ARG A 574 5.82 33.19 18.85
CA ARG A 574 4.71 33.71 19.66
C ARG A 574 5.20 34.36 20.95
N ALA A 575 6.23 33.79 21.59
CA ALA A 575 6.80 34.31 22.83
C ALA A 575 7.62 35.60 22.62
N ASP A 576 8.32 35.73 21.50
CA ASP A 576 9.04 36.93 21.10
C ASP A 576 8.96 37.13 19.58
N ASP A 577 8.49 38.31 19.17
CA ASP A 577 8.21 38.60 17.77
C ASP A 577 9.42 38.98 16.91
N THR A 578 10.60 38.99 17.51
CA THR A 578 11.88 39.07 16.80
C THR A 578 12.12 37.80 15.97
N TYR A 579 11.54 36.67 16.36
CA TYR A 579 11.72 35.37 15.72
C TYR A 579 10.57 34.99 14.79
N ARG A 580 10.85 34.10 13.84
CA ARG A 580 9.86 33.48 12.95
C ARG A 580 10.33 32.10 12.48
N PRO A 581 9.43 31.15 12.21
CA PRO A 581 9.77 29.86 11.62
C PRO A 581 10.38 29.98 10.21
N ASN A 582 11.31 29.08 9.89
CA ASN A 582 11.88 28.95 8.54
C ASN A 582 10.99 28.08 7.64
N ARG A 583 9.81 28.60 7.28
CA ARG A 583 8.80 27.82 6.54
C ARG A 583 9.29 27.23 5.22
N ALA A 584 10.14 27.96 4.48
CA ALA A 584 10.67 27.45 3.21
C ALA A 584 11.48 26.16 3.39
N ALA A 585 12.29 26.06 4.45
CA ALA A 585 13.04 24.84 4.75
C ALA A 585 12.12 23.72 5.25
N LEU A 586 11.16 24.05 6.12
CA LEU A 586 10.20 23.07 6.66
C LEU A 586 9.27 22.50 5.58
N ASP A 587 8.85 23.33 4.63
CA ASP A 587 8.04 22.90 3.47
C ASP A 587 8.82 21.94 2.57
N ALA A 588 10.07 22.29 2.23
CA ALA A 588 10.94 21.42 1.46
C ALA A 588 11.24 20.10 2.19
N ALA A 589 11.37 20.14 3.51
CA ALA A 589 11.55 18.95 4.33
C ALA A 589 10.30 18.04 4.31
N TRP A 590 9.10 18.61 4.40
CA TRP A 590 7.87 17.85 4.25
C TRP A 590 7.75 17.22 2.85
N GLU A 591 7.99 17.99 1.78
CA GLU A 591 7.98 17.47 0.41
C GLU A 591 8.98 16.30 0.23
N GLY A 592 10.17 16.39 0.82
CA GLY A 592 11.17 15.31 0.81
C GLY A 592 10.73 14.06 1.59
N VAL A 593 10.11 14.22 2.75
CA VAL A 593 9.67 13.10 3.61
C VAL A 593 8.51 12.32 2.98
N LEU A 594 7.66 12.95 2.15
CA LEU A 594 6.59 12.25 1.42
C LEU A 594 7.12 11.06 0.61
N TYR A 595 8.35 11.14 0.10
CA TYR A 595 8.97 10.04 -0.65
C TYR A 595 9.30 8.81 0.20
N GLY A 596 9.37 8.91 1.53
CA GLY A 596 9.55 7.77 2.43
C GLY A 596 8.31 6.89 2.55
N SER A 597 7.13 7.42 2.24
CA SER A 597 5.87 6.66 2.18
C SER A 597 5.42 6.34 0.74
N GLU A 598 6.14 6.85 -0.26
CA GLU A 598 5.84 6.60 -1.67
C GLU A 598 6.02 5.10 -1.99
N HIS A 599 5.12 4.56 -2.81
CA HIS A 599 5.00 3.11 -2.98
C HIS A 599 6.11 2.44 -3.81
N THR A 600 7.03 3.22 -4.41
CA THR A 600 8.17 2.72 -5.19
C THR A 600 9.52 3.23 -4.67
N TRP A 601 10.53 2.37 -4.66
CA TRP A 601 11.83 2.69 -4.04
C TRP A 601 13.00 2.57 -5.00
N THR A 602 12.97 1.58 -5.89
CA THR A 602 14.05 1.26 -6.81
C THR A 602 13.51 0.82 -8.18
N TRP A 603 14.42 0.43 -9.07
CA TRP A 603 14.15 -0.01 -10.41
C TRP A 603 13.25 -1.27 -10.47
N SER A 604 12.38 -1.36 -11.48
CA SER A 604 11.47 -2.48 -11.73
C SER A 604 12.18 -3.83 -11.83
N HIS A 605 13.43 -3.82 -12.30
CA HIS A 605 14.27 -5.01 -12.43
C HIS A 605 15.29 -5.20 -11.31
N ALA A 606 15.19 -4.46 -10.19
CA ALA A 606 16.14 -4.53 -9.08
C ALA A 606 16.36 -5.96 -8.56
N ASN A 607 15.32 -6.79 -8.56
CA ASN A 607 15.45 -8.19 -8.12
C ASN A 607 16.19 -9.10 -9.10
N ALA A 608 16.16 -8.80 -10.41
CA ALA A 608 16.92 -9.52 -11.42
C ALA A 608 18.35 -8.96 -11.58
N HIS A 609 18.53 -7.67 -11.27
CA HIS A 609 19.78 -6.93 -11.43
C HIS A 609 20.12 -6.14 -10.16
N PRO A 610 20.42 -6.83 -9.03
CA PRO A 610 20.54 -6.20 -7.72
C PRO A 610 21.66 -5.17 -7.60
N HIS A 611 22.68 -5.26 -8.44
CA HIS A 611 23.82 -4.34 -8.46
C HIS A 611 23.78 -3.38 -9.66
N GLY A 612 22.63 -3.25 -10.33
CA GLY A 612 22.46 -2.27 -11.39
C GLY A 612 22.63 -0.85 -10.85
N GLU A 613 23.36 0.00 -11.59
CA GLU A 613 23.61 1.39 -11.20
C GLU A 613 22.31 2.13 -10.89
N GLN A 614 21.26 1.89 -11.68
CA GLN A 614 19.93 2.46 -11.49
C GLN A 614 19.26 2.06 -10.17
N VAL A 615 19.55 0.86 -9.63
CA VAL A 615 19.05 0.44 -8.31
C VAL A 615 19.68 1.31 -7.23
N GLY A 616 21.01 1.47 -7.29
CA GLY A 616 21.78 2.27 -6.34
C GLY A 616 21.40 3.75 -6.39
N ASP A 617 21.34 4.34 -7.59
CA ASP A 617 21.02 5.75 -7.80
C ASP A 617 19.63 6.11 -7.29
N GLN A 618 18.60 5.34 -7.67
CA GLN A 618 17.23 5.63 -7.23
C GLN A 618 17.07 5.51 -5.71
N LEU A 619 17.73 4.51 -5.11
CA LEU A 619 17.70 4.31 -3.66
C LEU A 619 18.44 5.42 -2.91
N ASP A 620 19.62 5.82 -3.40
CA ASP A 620 20.38 6.94 -2.84
C ASP A 620 19.58 8.23 -2.89
N TRP A 621 18.92 8.51 -4.02
CA TRP A 621 18.03 9.66 -4.16
C TRP A 621 16.91 9.67 -3.12
N LYS A 622 16.20 8.55 -2.93
CA LYS A 622 15.12 8.43 -1.91
C LYS A 622 15.64 8.60 -0.49
N ARG A 623 16.77 7.96 -0.16
CA ARG A 623 17.45 8.10 1.14
C ARG A 623 17.84 9.54 1.40
N HIS A 624 18.39 10.23 0.39
CA HIS A 624 18.76 11.63 0.49
C HIS A 624 17.56 12.54 0.82
N GLN A 625 16.39 12.31 0.22
CA GLN A 625 15.18 13.09 0.51
C GLN A 625 14.72 12.92 1.97
N VAL A 626 14.60 11.67 2.44
CA VAL A 626 14.22 11.36 3.83
C VAL A 626 15.24 11.95 4.81
N HIS A 627 16.52 11.74 4.54
CA HIS A 627 17.60 12.22 5.40
C HIS A 627 17.61 13.74 5.49
N THR A 628 17.48 14.44 4.37
CA THR A 628 17.46 15.91 4.33
C THR A 628 16.25 16.45 5.10
N GLY A 629 15.09 15.81 4.97
CA GLY A 629 13.91 16.15 5.77
C GLY A 629 14.13 15.99 7.27
N PHE A 630 14.69 14.86 7.69
CA PHE A 630 15.04 14.63 9.10
C PHE A 630 16.08 15.62 9.62
N ARG A 631 17.15 15.88 8.86
CA ARG A 631 18.21 16.82 9.23
C ARG A 631 17.67 18.24 9.37
N THR A 632 16.83 18.67 8.43
CA THR A 632 16.16 19.97 8.51
C THR A 632 15.32 20.10 9.77
N ALA A 633 14.55 19.06 10.13
CA ALA A 633 13.77 19.06 11.37
C ALA A 633 14.66 19.20 12.62
N VAL A 634 15.79 18.49 12.66
CA VAL A 634 16.77 18.58 13.75
C VAL A 634 17.37 19.98 13.84
N ASP A 635 17.79 20.56 12.73
CA ASP A 635 18.46 21.87 12.70
C ASP A 635 17.49 23.01 13.03
N GLU A 636 16.26 22.96 12.54
CA GLU A 636 15.24 23.97 12.88
C GLU A 636 14.77 23.79 14.34
N THR A 637 14.73 22.57 14.88
CA THR A 637 14.53 22.34 16.32
C THR A 637 15.67 22.98 17.14
N ARG A 638 16.93 22.75 16.77
CA ARG A 638 18.10 23.34 17.45
C ARG A 638 18.10 24.86 17.36
N ARG A 639 17.74 25.42 16.19
CA ARG A 639 17.59 26.86 16.00
C ARG A 639 16.52 27.42 16.94
N ALA A 640 15.35 26.80 17.00
CA ALA A 640 14.28 27.23 17.88
C ALA A 640 14.64 27.07 19.37
N LEU A 641 15.38 26.02 19.75
CA LEU A 641 15.92 25.86 21.12
C LEU A 641 16.93 26.94 21.48
N SER A 642 17.82 27.31 20.55
CA SER A 642 18.77 28.40 20.77
C SER A 642 18.05 29.73 20.99
N GLN A 643 17.02 30.02 20.18
CA GLN A 643 16.16 31.19 20.32
C GLN A 643 15.37 31.17 21.64
N LEU A 644 14.80 30.02 22.02
CA LEU A 644 14.16 29.85 23.31
C LEU A 644 15.15 30.07 24.46
N GLY A 645 16.36 29.54 24.34
CA GLY A 645 17.46 29.73 25.27
C GLY A 645 17.74 31.20 25.54
N GLU A 646 17.68 32.08 24.54
CA GLU A 646 17.85 33.53 24.71
C GLU A 646 16.72 34.17 25.56
N LEU A 647 15.50 33.64 25.46
CA LEU A 647 14.33 34.12 26.20
C LEU A 647 14.27 33.63 27.67
N VAL A 648 14.95 32.53 27.99
CA VAL A 648 14.92 31.89 29.32
C VAL A 648 15.99 32.45 30.25
N THR A 649 15.66 32.89 31.46
CA THR A 649 16.69 33.36 32.40
C THR A 649 17.61 32.21 32.85
N THR A 650 18.94 32.33 32.71
CA THR A 650 19.90 31.28 33.14
C THR A 650 20.89 31.81 34.18
N ALA A 651 21.22 30.99 35.19
CA ALA A 651 22.21 31.35 36.21
C ALA A 651 23.66 30.96 35.82
N GLY A 652 23.81 30.20 34.73
CA GLY A 652 25.05 29.61 34.24
C GLY A 652 24.75 28.56 33.15
N PRO A 653 25.75 27.76 32.73
CA PRO A 653 25.53 26.67 31.80
C PRO A 653 24.37 25.76 32.25
N THR A 654 23.41 25.53 31.36
CA THR A 654 22.13 24.91 31.70
C THR A 654 21.62 24.11 30.51
N LEU A 655 21.05 22.92 30.75
CA LEU A 655 20.30 22.21 29.72
C LEU A 655 18.86 22.70 29.69
N LEU A 656 18.34 22.93 28.49
CA LEU A 656 16.96 23.29 28.22
C LEU A 656 16.24 22.09 27.63
N THR A 657 15.43 21.42 28.43
CA THR A 657 14.65 20.25 28.02
C THR A 657 13.24 20.66 27.68
N CYS A 658 12.80 20.40 26.44
CA CYS A 658 11.49 20.77 25.94
C CYS A 658 10.57 19.57 25.76
N ASN A 659 9.29 19.77 26.08
CA ASN A 659 8.21 18.83 25.83
C ASN A 659 7.32 19.36 24.69
N PRO A 660 7.36 18.72 23.52
CA PRO A 660 6.58 19.16 22.36
C PRO A 660 5.12 18.68 22.40
N LEU A 661 4.70 17.89 23.39
CA LEU A 661 3.34 17.37 23.51
C LEU A 661 2.46 18.29 24.34
N GLY A 662 1.15 18.22 24.11
CA GLY A 662 0.14 19.07 24.76
C GLY A 662 -0.26 18.66 26.19
N TRP A 663 0.51 17.78 26.84
CA TRP A 663 0.33 17.40 28.25
C TRP A 663 1.68 17.29 28.96
N ALA A 664 1.69 17.49 30.28
CA ALA A 664 2.90 17.35 31.09
C ALA A 664 3.36 15.88 31.15
N ARG A 665 4.68 15.67 31.13
CA ARG A 665 5.28 14.33 31.23
C ARG A 665 6.72 14.39 31.72
N ASP A 666 7.21 13.24 32.17
CA ASP A 666 8.64 13.02 32.38
C ASP A 666 9.33 12.85 31.01
N VAL A 667 10.48 13.50 30.82
CA VAL A 667 11.24 13.48 29.57
C VAL A 667 12.63 12.91 29.80
N GLU A 668 12.92 11.76 29.18
CA GLU A 668 14.24 11.11 29.23
C GLU A 668 15.17 11.77 28.21
N ILE A 669 16.26 12.39 28.68
CA ILE A 669 17.27 13.04 27.82
C ILE A 669 18.57 12.23 27.81
N GLU A 670 19.27 12.26 26.68
CA GLU A 670 20.65 11.81 26.56
C GLU A 670 21.55 12.98 26.15
N VAL A 671 22.59 13.25 26.93
CA VAL A 671 23.48 14.41 26.76
C VAL A 671 24.92 14.05 27.06
N GLU A 672 25.86 14.70 26.37
CA GLU A 672 27.29 14.56 26.66
C GLU A 672 27.75 15.73 27.55
N ALA A 673 28.43 15.42 28.64
CA ALA A 673 28.98 16.42 29.55
C ALA A 673 30.23 15.88 30.26
N PRO A 674 31.17 16.74 30.71
CA PRO A 674 32.31 16.30 31.49
C PRO A 674 31.90 15.55 32.76
N ALA A 675 32.74 14.63 33.22
CA ALA A 675 32.52 13.90 34.47
C ALA A 675 32.30 14.86 35.66
N GLY A 676 31.26 14.59 36.45
CA GLY A 676 30.87 15.42 37.60
C GLY A 676 30.04 16.65 37.26
N THR A 677 29.62 16.83 35.99
CA THR A 677 28.74 17.94 35.59
C THR A 677 27.26 17.64 35.86
N LEU A 678 26.87 16.37 35.75
CA LEU A 678 25.49 15.90 35.85
C LEU A 678 25.41 14.65 36.73
N ASP A 679 24.28 14.50 37.40
CA ASP A 679 23.86 13.26 38.05
C ASP A 679 22.95 12.49 37.10
N GLY A 680 23.34 11.27 36.71
CA GLY A 680 22.58 10.44 35.78
C GLY A 680 23.24 9.09 35.52
N GLU A 681 22.57 8.24 34.73
CA GLU A 681 23.16 6.99 34.23
C GLU A 681 24.28 7.31 33.23
N VAL A 682 25.49 6.82 33.47
CA VAL A 682 26.60 6.94 32.50
C VAL A 682 26.46 5.80 31.47
N LEU A 683 26.22 6.19 30.22
CA LEU A 683 26.08 5.28 29.08
C LEU A 683 27.42 5.02 28.37
N ALA A 684 28.32 6.00 28.34
CA ALA A 684 29.65 5.91 27.75
C ALA A 684 30.61 6.91 28.41
N ASP A 685 31.91 6.59 28.42
CA ASP A 685 33.00 7.47 28.85
C ASP A 685 34.05 7.54 27.73
N CYS A 686 34.30 8.75 27.24
CA CYS A 686 35.41 9.02 26.33
C CYS A 686 36.33 10.08 26.97
N ASN A 687 37.38 9.61 27.67
CA ASN A 687 38.40 10.47 28.28
C ASN A 687 37.80 11.54 29.21
N GLY A 688 36.80 11.17 30.02
CA GLY A 688 36.14 12.06 30.96
C GLY A 688 35.02 12.92 30.36
N LEU A 689 34.73 12.81 29.05
CA LEU A 689 33.46 13.23 28.48
C LEU A 689 32.47 12.06 28.58
N LEU A 690 31.45 12.22 29.42
CA LEU A 690 30.48 11.17 29.70
C LEU A 690 29.19 11.42 28.93
N ARG A 691 28.64 10.37 28.32
CA ARG A 691 27.26 10.38 27.80
C ARG A 691 26.33 9.97 28.93
N TYR A 692 25.54 10.92 29.42
CA TYR A 692 24.57 10.73 30.47
C TYR A 692 23.18 10.43 29.90
N ARG A 693 22.42 9.60 30.63
CA ARG A 693 20.96 9.50 30.53
C ARG A 693 20.34 9.90 31.87
N LEU A 694 19.33 10.76 31.82
CA LEU A 694 18.57 11.16 33.00
C LEU A 694 17.13 11.49 32.63
N THR A 695 16.23 11.30 33.60
CA THR A 695 14.81 11.65 33.48
C THR A 695 14.57 13.04 34.07
N VAL A 696 14.07 13.97 33.24
CA VAL A 696 13.64 15.30 33.69
C VAL A 696 12.15 15.21 34.04
N PRO A 697 11.77 15.34 35.32
CA PRO A 697 10.39 15.10 35.73
C PRO A 697 9.49 16.27 35.34
N ASP A 698 8.22 15.99 35.08
CA ASP A 698 7.13 16.98 35.02
C ASP A 698 7.41 18.18 34.10
N VAL A 699 7.87 17.91 32.87
CA VAL A 699 8.08 18.97 31.86
C VAL A 699 6.71 19.46 31.36
N PRO A 700 6.37 20.76 31.49
CA PRO A 700 5.04 21.28 31.16
C PRO A 700 4.60 21.03 29.70
N PRO A 701 3.29 21.04 29.38
CA PRO A 701 2.81 20.92 28.00
C PRO A 701 3.36 22.05 27.14
N PHE A 702 3.76 21.73 25.90
CA PHE A 702 4.36 22.67 24.94
C PHE A 702 5.36 23.63 25.61
N GLY A 703 6.20 23.08 26.48
CA GLY A 703 6.96 23.85 27.46
C GLY A 703 8.39 23.35 27.61
N TYR A 704 9.10 23.96 28.54
CA TYR A 704 10.46 23.57 28.89
C TYR A 704 10.66 23.47 30.39
N ARG A 705 11.71 22.74 30.77
CA ARG A 705 12.31 22.72 32.10
C ARG A 705 13.82 22.79 31.97
N THR A 706 14.47 23.51 32.87
CA THR A 706 15.92 23.68 32.89
C THR A 706 16.59 22.69 33.84
N VAL A 707 17.77 22.22 33.46
CA VAL A 707 18.65 21.40 34.31
C VAL A 707 20.00 22.11 34.41
N PRO A 708 20.28 22.80 35.53
CA PRO A 708 21.56 23.48 35.72
C PRO A 708 22.74 22.51 35.67
N LEU A 709 23.82 22.90 35.00
CA LEU A 709 25.05 22.10 34.94
C LEU A 709 25.95 22.42 36.15
N GLY A 710 26.56 21.39 36.73
CA GLY A 710 27.53 21.52 37.82
C GLY A 710 28.82 22.23 37.39
N ALA A 711 29.60 22.74 38.35
CA ALA A 711 30.87 23.42 38.12
C ALA A 711 32.01 22.42 37.81
N ALA A 712 31.89 21.64 36.74
CA ALA A 712 33.00 20.85 36.21
C ALA A 712 33.87 21.67 35.25
N ARG A 713 35.08 21.18 34.97
CA ARG A 713 36.11 21.89 34.20
C ARG A 713 35.61 22.26 32.80
N THR A 714 35.31 23.54 32.57
CA THR A 714 35.11 24.09 31.22
C THR A 714 36.44 24.05 30.49
N LEU A 715 36.59 23.18 29.49
CA LEU A 715 37.73 23.20 28.58
C LEU A 715 37.65 24.46 27.71
N ALA A 716 38.76 25.19 27.55
CA ALA A 716 38.78 26.28 26.58
C ALA A 716 38.70 25.69 25.15
N PRO A 717 38.03 26.36 24.18
CA PRO A 717 38.04 25.92 22.79
C PRO A 717 39.47 25.73 22.27
N GLY A 718 39.82 24.52 21.84
CA GLY A 718 41.16 24.17 21.35
C GLY A 718 42.15 23.71 22.44
N GLU A 719 41.73 23.60 23.70
CA GLU A 719 42.55 23.01 24.76
C GLU A 719 42.53 21.47 24.63
N GLU A 720 43.63 20.87 24.15
CA GLU A 720 43.84 19.42 24.16
C GLU A 720 44.10 18.94 25.61
N GLY A 721 43.08 19.04 26.46
CA GLY A 721 43.14 18.68 27.88
C GLY A 721 43.14 17.17 28.14
N GLY A 722 44.08 16.43 27.56
CA GLY A 722 44.25 14.98 27.71
C GLY A 722 45.28 14.53 28.75
N SER A 723 45.59 15.34 29.77
CA SER A 723 46.61 14.98 30.79
C SER A 723 46.13 15.22 32.23
N GLY A 724 44.98 14.66 32.60
CA GLY A 724 44.84 14.18 33.99
C GLY A 724 45.74 12.94 34.15
N PRO A 725 46.26 12.63 35.34
CA PRO A 725 47.02 11.38 35.51
C PRO A 725 46.09 10.24 35.10
N ALA A 726 46.44 9.53 34.02
CA ALA A 726 45.93 8.20 33.80
C ALA A 726 46.42 7.38 34.99
N GLU A 727 45.56 7.14 35.97
CA GLU A 727 45.72 5.92 36.75
C GLU A 727 45.72 4.79 35.71
N GLU A 728 46.86 4.10 35.60
CA GLU A 728 46.89 2.84 34.87
C GLU A 728 45.67 2.04 35.29
N PRO A 729 44.89 1.46 34.35
CA PRO A 729 43.79 0.59 34.73
C PRO A 729 44.39 -0.55 35.54
N GLY A 730 44.28 -0.46 36.87
CA GLY A 730 44.45 -1.58 37.76
C GLY A 730 43.54 -2.68 37.23
N SER A 731 44.11 -3.87 37.08
CA SER A 731 43.49 -5.08 36.55
C SER A 731 42.37 -5.64 37.43
N ASP A 732 41.54 -4.77 38.01
CA ASP A 732 40.36 -5.15 38.78
C ASP A 732 39.13 -4.98 37.88
N ASP A 733 38.54 -6.13 37.56
CA ASP A 733 37.39 -6.42 36.71
C ASP A 733 36.06 -5.83 37.24
N THR A 734 36.11 -4.69 37.93
CA THR A 734 34.99 -4.14 38.72
C THR A 734 34.44 -2.80 38.21
N ARG A 735 34.96 -2.26 37.09
CA ARG A 735 34.53 -0.95 36.55
C ARG A 735 33.20 -0.97 35.76
N ASP A 736 32.69 -2.13 35.38
CA ASP A 736 31.57 -2.22 34.44
C ASP A 736 30.18 -2.11 35.10
N GLY A 737 30.07 -2.25 36.43
CA GLY A 737 28.81 -2.08 37.16
C GLY A 737 27.71 -3.10 36.82
N TRP A 738 28.01 -4.10 35.99
CA TRP A 738 27.13 -5.20 35.63
C TRP A 738 27.32 -6.38 36.59
N ALA A 739 26.24 -6.83 37.22
CA ALA A 739 26.22 -8.06 38.01
C ALA A 739 25.84 -9.26 37.15
N PRO A 740 26.24 -10.49 37.52
CA PRO A 740 25.71 -11.70 36.88
C PRO A 740 24.18 -11.73 36.89
N VAL A 741 23.57 -12.23 35.82
CA VAL A 741 22.11 -12.33 35.71
C VAL A 741 21.60 -13.39 36.70
N PRO A 742 20.78 -13.02 37.72
CA PRO A 742 20.20 -14.00 38.62
C PRO A 742 19.06 -14.76 37.91
N PRO A 743 18.66 -15.96 38.38
CA PRO A 743 17.51 -16.66 37.81
C PRO A 743 16.17 -15.95 38.10
N HIS A 744 16.14 -15.11 39.13
CA HIS A 744 14.94 -14.43 39.60
C HIS A 744 15.26 -13.00 40.05
N LEU A 745 14.40 -12.04 39.71
CA LEU A 745 14.50 -10.63 40.10
C LEU A 745 13.14 -10.10 40.54
N GLU A 746 13.08 -9.53 41.75
CA GLU A 746 11.94 -8.75 42.22
C GLU A 746 12.26 -7.26 42.22
N THR A 747 11.33 -6.46 41.69
CA THR A 747 11.35 -5.00 41.71
C THR A 747 10.07 -4.47 42.34
N ALA A 748 9.91 -3.14 42.44
CA ALA A 748 8.68 -2.54 42.96
C ALA A 748 7.44 -2.94 42.13
N ARG A 749 7.56 -3.06 40.80
CA ARG A 749 6.45 -3.29 39.88
C ARG A 749 6.43 -4.71 39.29
N TRP A 750 7.58 -5.39 39.25
CA TRP A 750 7.78 -6.61 38.47
C TRP A 750 8.36 -7.75 39.31
N GLN A 751 7.85 -8.95 39.08
CA GLN A 751 8.52 -10.20 39.40
C GLN A 751 8.97 -10.82 38.07
N VAL A 752 10.25 -11.13 37.94
CA VAL A 752 10.88 -11.51 36.68
C VAL A 752 11.65 -12.80 36.84
N GLU A 753 11.36 -13.77 35.98
CA GLU A 753 12.19 -14.97 35.80
C GLU A 753 13.13 -14.73 34.61
N LEU A 754 14.39 -15.10 34.78
CA LEU A 754 15.48 -14.81 33.85
C LEU A 754 16.26 -16.09 33.56
N ASP A 755 16.76 -16.24 32.33
CA ASP A 755 17.73 -17.27 31.99
C ASP A 755 19.17 -16.73 32.21
N PRO A 756 19.93 -17.26 33.18
CA PRO A 756 21.30 -16.80 33.44
C PRO A 756 22.29 -17.09 32.30
N VAL A 757 21.97 -18.00 31.39
CA VAL A 757 22.86 -18.40 30.27
C VAL A 757 22.70 -17.48 29.07
N THR A 758 21.45 -17.10 28.76
CA THR A 758 21.15 -16.27 27.58
C THR A 758 20.91 -14.80 27.93
N GLY A 759 20.59 -14.49 29.19
CA GLY A 759 20.20 -13.16 29.63
C GLY A 759 18.80 -12.76 29.15
N THR A 760 17.92 -13.73 28.88
CA THR A 760 16.56 -13.48 28.40
C THR A 760 15.55 -13.47 29.54
N VAL A 761 14.48 -12.68 29.38
CA VAL A 761 13.30 -12.70 30.27
C VAL A 761 12.39 -13.84 29.87
N THR A 762 12.17 -14.80 30.76
CA THR A 762 11.35 -15.99 30.52
C THR A 762 9.94 -15.85 31.07
N ALA A 763 9.75 -15.12 32.17
CA ALA A 763 8.43 -14.75 32.69
C ALA A 763 8.46 -13.33 33.27
N LEU A 764 7.34 -12.60 33.13
CA LEU A 764 7.19 -11.24 33.63
C LEU A 764 5.81 -11.07 34.26
N THR A 765 5.78 -10.99 35.60
CA THR A 765 4.55 -10.82 36.36
C THR A 765 4.45 -9.40 36.92
N HIS A 766 3.35 -8.72 36.59
CA HIS A 766 3.01 -7.41 37.14
C HIS A 766 2.55 -7.55 38.58
N ARG A 767 3.37 -7.12 39.54
CA ARG A 767 3.11 -7.32 40.98
C ARG A 767 1.84 -6.65 41.48
N PRO A 768 1.50 -5.40 41.08
CA PRO A 768 0.26 -4.76 41.53
C PRO A 768 -1.01 -5.54 41.18
N THR A 769 -1.03 -6.26 40.05
CA THR A 769 -2.21 -7.01 39.61
C THR A 769 -2.06 -8.53 39.75
N GLY A 770 -0.86 -9.04 40.03
CA GLY A 770 -0.54 -10.47 40.05
C GLY A 770 -0.60 -11.16 38.68
N ARG A 771 -0.64 -10.39 37.59
CA ARG A 771 -0.86 -10.91 36.23
C ARG A 771 0.47 -11.22 35.55
N SER A 772 0.62 -12.42 34.98
CA SER A 772 1.70 -12.69 34.01
C SER A 772 1.39 -11.98 32.69
N LEU A 773 2.36 -11.24 32.14
CA LEU A 773 2.24 -10.61 30.83
C LEU A 773 2.81 -11.45 29.71
N LEU A 774 3.68 -12.41 30.00
CA LEU A 774 4.33 -13.23 28.97
C LEU A 774 3.75 -14.64 28.99
N ASP A 775 3.61 -15.23 27.82
CA ASP A 775 3.21 -16.61 27.65
C ASP A 775 4.44 -17.52 27.77
N ASP A 776 4.51 -18.27 28.87
CA ASP A 776 5.60 -19.20 29.16
C ASP A 776 5.67 -20.36 28.13
N ALA A 777 4.55 -20.66 27.46
CA ALA A 777 4.46 -21.69 26.44
C ALA A 777 4.80 -21.18 25.03
N ALA A 778 4.97 -19.87 24.84
CA ALA A 778 5.29 -19.31 23.54
C ALA A 778 6.63 -19.88 23.01
N PRO A 779 6.76 -20.06 21.69
CA PRO A 779 8.01 -20.53 21.08
C PRO A 779 9.15 -19.50 21.21
N TRP A 780 8.82 -18.23 21.44
CA TRP A 780 9.75 -17.11 21.47
C TRP A 780 9.84 -16.47 22.86
N ARG A 781 10.86 -15.65 23.10
CA ARG A 781 11.09 -14.92 24.35
C ARG A 781 11.03 -13.41 24.13
N LEU A 782 10.82 -12.64 25.21
CA LEU A 782 10.73 -11.18 25.14
C LEU A 782 12.01 -10.57 24.55
N GLY A 783 11.86 -9.78 23.50
CA GLY A 783 12.96 -9.10 22.82
C GLY A 783 13.87 -10.04 22.01
N GLN A 784 13.51 -11.32 21.85
CA GLN A 784 14.31 -12.27 21.10
C GLN A 784 14.31 -11.89 19.62
N VAL A 785 15.51 -11.80 19.05
CA VAL A 785 15.70 -11.55 17.63
C VAL A 785 15.61 -12.88 16.88
N LEU A 786 14.76 -12.93 15.85
CA LEU A 786 14.57 -14.09 14.99
C LEU A 786 15.07 -13.76 13.58
N TYR A 787 15.90 -14.62 13.03
CA TYR A 787 16.33 -14.61 11.64
C TYR A 787 15.55 -15.68 10.86
N VAL A 788 14.93 -15.31 9.74
CA VAL A 788 14.05 -16.21 8.97
C VAL A 788 14.49 -16.28 7.52
N LEU A 789 14.86 -17.48 7.07
CA LEU A 789 15.16 -17.77 5.66
C LEU A 789 13.92 -18.32 4.94
N ASN A 790 13.78 -17.96 3.67
CA ASN A 790 12.75 -18.46 2.77
C ASN A 790 13.37 -19.32 1.66
N GLY A 791 13.18 -20.63 1.76
CA GLY A 791 13.75 -21.67 0.90
C GLY A 791 15.02 -22.30 1.48
N PRO A 792 15.46 -23.47 0.98
CA PRO A 792 16.76 -24.05 1.32
C PRO A 792 17.90 -23.12 0.93
N ASP A 793 19.04 -23.21 1.62
CA ASP A 793 20.27 -22.44 1.34
C ASP A 793 20.71 -22.53 -0.14
N ALA A 794 20.28 -23.55 -0.89
CA ALA A 794 20.56 -23.70 -2.32
C ALA A 794 19.69 -22.83 -3.25
N LEU A 795 18.67 -22.12 -2.74
CA LEU A 795 17.87 -21.13 -3.48
C LEU A 795 18.41 -19.70 -3.28
N THR A 796 19.64 -19.58 -2.82
CA THR A 796 20.38 -18.31 -2.80
C THR A 796 20.39 -17.67 -4.18
N ARG A 797 20.43 -16.34 -4.20
CA ARG A 797 20.82 -15.58 -5.39
C ARG A 797 22.33 -15.74 -5.61
N GLY A 798 22.76 -16.93 -6.04
CA GLY A 798 24.16 -17.23 -6.34
C GLY A 798 24.69 -18.45 -5.57
N ASP A 799 25.39 -19.32 -6.29
CA ASP A 799 25.94 -20.59 -5.80
C ASP A 799 27.19 -20.40 -4.91
N ASP A 800 27.10 -19.71 -3.77
CA ASP A 800 28.04 -19.97 -2.64
C ASP A 800 27.55 -19.34 -1.31
N PRO A 801 26.97 -20.11 -0.38
CA PRO A 801 26.56 -19.63 0.95
C PRO A 801 27.73 -19.26 1.88
N HIS A 802 28.99 -19.41 1.45
CA HIS A 802 30.18 -19.18 2.27
C HIS A 802 31.26 -18.31 1.62
N ALA A 803 31.05 -17.81 0.40
CA ALA A 803 31.89 -16.76 -0.13
C ALA A 803 31.43 -15.41 0.41
N ALA A 804 31.90 -15.08 1.62
CA ALA A 804 31.84 -13.75 2.17
C ALA A 804 32.12 -12.73 1.06
N VAL A 805 31.16 -11.84 0.80
CA VAL A 805 31.43 -10.57 0.12
C VAL A 805 32.20 -9.69 1.10
N ALA A 806 33.40 -10.11 1.49
CA ALA A 806 34.50 -9.18 1.40
C ALA A 806 34.48 -8.77 -0.08
N VAL A 807 34.20 -7.49 -0.36
CA VAL A 807 34.32 -6.88 -1.69
C VAL A 807 35.41 -7.63 -2.43
N PRO A 808 35.11 -8.46 -3.45
CA PRO A 808 36.13 -9.27 -4.07
C PRO A 808 37.21 -8.28 -4.48
N ALA A 809 38.43 -8.46 -3.98
CA ALA A 809 39.58 -7.69 -4.44
C ALA A 809 39.47 -7.67 -5.97
N HIS A 810 39.27 -6.48 -6.54
CA HIS A 810 38.72 -6.29 -7.88
C HIS A 810 39.36 -7.29 -8.85
N SER A 811 38.66 -8.39 -9.15
CA SER A 811 39.30 -9.57 -9.76
C SER A 811 39.61 -9.36 -11.25
N GLY A 812 39.29 -8.17 -11.78
CA GLY A 812 39.34 -7.83 -13.19
C GLY A 812 38.36 -8.62 -14.06
N THR A 813 37.53 -9.49 -13.46
CA THR A 813 36.59 -10.36 -14.18
C THR A 813 35.18 -9.79 -14.03
N PRO A 814 34.40 -9.66 -15.13
CA PRO A 814 33.00 -9.26 -15.06
C PRO A 814 32.22 -10.19 -14.11
N HIS A 815 31.48 -9.61 -13.18
CA HIS A 815 30.61 -10.37 -12.29
C HIS A 815 29.40 -10.90 -13.09
N VAL A 816 28.96 -12.11 -12.78
CA VAL A 816 27.80 -12.75 -13.43
C VAL A 816 26.90 -13.29 -12.33
N HIS A 817 25.63 -12.88 -12.32
CA HIS A 817 24.61 -13.45 -11.42
C HIS A 817 23.70 -14.39 -12.21
N PRO A 818 23.48 -15.64 -11.74
CA PRO A 818 22.39 -16.44 -12.24
C PRO A 818 21.05 -15.78 -11.86
N PRO A 819 19.97 -15.96 -12.67
CA PRO A 819 18.64 -15.50 -12.31
C PRO A 819 18.22 -16.02 -10.94
N ALA A 820 17.77 -15.12 -10.07
CA ALA A 820 17.29 -15.48 -8.74
C ALA A 820 16.06 -16.40 -8.83
N PRO A 821 15.98 -17.49 -8.04
CA PRO A 821 14.72 -18.21 -7.87
C PRO A 821 13.67 -17.29 -7.23
N ARG A 822 12.41 -17.48 -7.63
CA ARG A 822 11.29 -16.70 -7.07
C ARG A 822 11.05 -17.09 -5.61
N SER A 823 10.72 -16.11 -4.78
CA SER A 823 10.35 -16.37 -3.37
C SER A 823 9.14 -17.30 -3.29
N THR A 824 9.13 -18.25 -2.34
CA THR A 824 7.96 -19.08 -2.05
C THR A 824 6.85 -18.29 -1.32
N LEU A 825 7.14 -17.06 -0.86
CA LEU A 825 6.16 -16.10 -0.33
C LEU A 825 5.62 -15.17 -1.44
N SER A 826 5.85 -15.49 -2.71
CA SER A 826 5.16 -14.81 -3.82
C SER A 826 3.68 -15.20 -3.79
N GLY A 827 2.78 -14.27 -4.14
CA GLY A 827 1.36 -14.42 -3.81
C GLY A 827 0.70 -15.65 -4.45
N ARG A 828 -0.51 -15.95 -3.97
CA ARG A 828 -1.21 -17.21 -4.24
C ARG A 828 -1.35 -17.49 -5.75
N ARG A 829 -0.74 -18.58 -6.19
CA ARG A 829 -1.08 -19.38 -7.38
C ARG A 829 -1.29 -20.82 -6.88
N PRO A 830 -2.18 -21.63 -7.51
CA PRO A 830 -2.94 -22.68 -6.83
C PRO A 830 -2.06 -23.49 -5.88
N VAL A 831 -2.49 -23.57 -4.62
CA VAL A 831 -1.75 -24.13 -3.47
C VAL A 831 -1.03 -25.40 -3.90
N ALA A 832 0.28 -25.30 -4.14
CA ALA A 832 1.10 -26.49 -4.34
C ALA A 832 1.87 -26.78 -3.05
N ASP A 833 2.66 -25.83 -2.55
CA ASP A 833 3.49 -26.04 -1.36
C ASP A 833 3.51 -24.81 -0.43
N PRO A 834 3.41 -25.01 0.90
CA PRO A 834 3.65 -23.94 1.86
C PRO A 834 5.10 -23.44 1.75
N PRO A 835 5.39 -22.17 2.09
CA PRO A 835 6.75 -21.67 2.03
C PRO A 835 7.66 -22.45 3.00
N GLU A 836 8.82 -22.86 2.51
CA GLU A 836 9.84 -23.51 3.32
C GLU A 836 10.60 -22.46 4.14
N LEU A 837 10.19 -22.24 5.39
CA LEU A 837 10.79 -21.24 6.26
C LEU A 837 11.71 -21.87 7.30
N THR A 838 12.97 -21.41 7.35
CA THR A 838 13.90 -21.76 8.45
C THR A 838 13.98 -20.60 9.42
N VAL A 839 13.55 -20.81 10.67
CA VAL A 839 13.60 -19.81 11.73
C VAL A 839 14.77 -20.12 12.66
N THR A 840 15.68 -19.16 12.82
CA THR A 840 16.83 -19.25 13.71
C THR A 840 16.78 -18.11 14.72
N ALA A 841 16.65 -18.46 16.00
CA ALA A 841 16.81 -17.49 17.07
C ALA A 841 18.27 -17.05 17.17
N ALA A 842 18.49 -15.75 17.42
CA ALA A 842 19.84 -15.23 17.65
C ALA A 842 20.52 -15.93 18.84
N ALA A 843 21.82 -16.22 18.68
CA ALA A 843 22.64 -16.77 19.74
C ALA A 843 23.08 -15.64 20.67
N MET A 844 22.50 -15.59 21.86
CA MET A 844 22.70 -14.51 22.84
C MET A 844 23.49 -15.00 24.06
N ARG A 845 24.23 -14.07 24.68
CA ARG A 845 24.83 -14.21 26.01
C ARG A 845 24.58 -12.94 26.83
N PRO A 846 24.41 -13.04 28.17
CA PRO A 846 24.26 -11.87 29.00
C PRO A 846 25.57 -11.08 29.08
N VAL A 847 25.45 -9.75 29.07
CA VAL A 847 26.47 -8.86 29.65
C VAL A 847 26.26 -8.80 31.16
N GLY A 848 25.01 -8.66 31.60
CA GLY A 848 24.65 -8.71 33.01
C GLY A 848 23.36 -7.95 33.33
N LEU A 849 23.12 -7.81 34.63
CA LEU A 849 22.06 -6.99 35.21
C LEU A 849 22.69 -5.79 35.93
N ARG A 850 22.17 -4.58 35.69
CA ARG A 850 22.66 -3.34 36.29
C ARG A 850 21.52 -2.53 36.90
N ARG A 851 21.75 -2.02 38.10
CA ARG A 851 20.88 -1.01 38.72
C ARG A 851 21.17 0.34 38.07
N THR A 852 20.14 0.97 37.51
CA THR A 852 20.17 2.34 36.96
C THR A 852 19.37 3.27 37.88
N PRO A 853 19.47 4.61 37.75
CA PRO A 853 18.65 5.52 38.54
C PRO A 853 17.13 5.30 38.39
N ASP A 854 16.68 4.94 37.18
CA ASP A 854 15.25 4.85 36.84
C ASP A 854 14.67 3.42 36.94
N GLY A 855 15.53 2.41 37.13
CA GLY A 855 15.10 1.02 37.13
C GLY A 855 16.23 -0.02 37.08
N TRP A 856 15.89 -1.23 36.64
CA TRP A 856 16.82 -2.34 36.44
C TRP A 856 17.01 -2.60 34.94
N ARG A 857 18.27 -2.58 34.48
CA ARG A 857 18.64 -2.82 33.08
C ARG A 857 19.29 -4.20 32.95
N LEU A 858 18.73 -5.03 32.09
CA LEU A 858 19.32 -6.29 31.63
C LEU A 858 19.89 -6.07 30.23
N ARG A 859 21.13 -6.48 30.00
CA ARG A 859 21.77 -6.43 28.68
C ARG A 859 22.25 -7.80 28.26
N ALA A 860 21.94 -8.15 27.02
CA ALA A 860 22.49 -9.31 26.33
C ALA A 860 23.09 -8.87 24.99
N VAL A 861 24.12 -9.59 24.56
CA VAL A 861 24.77 -9.40 23.26
C VAL A 861 24.86 -10.72 22.53
N GLY A 862 24.86 -10.69 21.20
CA GLY A 862 24.86 -11.89 20.40
C GLY A 862 24.98 -11.61 18.91
N SER A 863 24.62 -12.63 18.15
CA SER A 863 24.66 -12.59 16.70
C SER A 863 23.67 -13.59 16.10
N ALA A 864 23.32 -13.39 14.85
CA ALA A 864 22.61 -14.34 14.01
C ALA A 864 23.21 -14.28 12.58
N PRO A 865 22.82 -15.17 11.65
CA PRO A 865 23.26 -15.04 10.26
C PRO A 865 22.96 -13.64 9.72
N SER A 866 23.93 -13.04 9.01
CA SER A 866 23.94 -11.65 8.51
C SER A 866 23.77 -10.53 9.55
N LEU A 867 23.71 -10.89 10.84
CA LEU A 867 23.59 -9.99 11.98
C LEU A 867 24.78 -10.23 12.93
N PRO A 868 25.99 -9.77 12.57
CA PRO A 868 27.21 -10.01 13.35
C PRO A 868 27.17 -9.38 14.75
N VAL A 869 26.37 -8.33 14.94
CA VAL A 869 26.21 -7.63 16.20
C VAL A 869 24.73 -7.48 16.50
N ILE A 870 24.30 -8.02 17.63
CA ILE A 870 23.01 -7.81 18.25
C ILE A 870 23.24 -7.41 19.70
N GLU A 871 22.65 -6.31 20.14
CA GLU A 871 22.56 -5.92 21.55
C GLU A 871 21.08 -5.75 21.91
N ALA A 872 20.63 -6.41 22.97
CA ALA A 872 19.28 -6.31 23.48
C ALA A 872 19.31 -5.81 24.93
N ASP A 873 18.66 -4.67 25.17
CA ASP A 873 18.46 -4.08 26.50
C ASP A 873 16.99 -4.21 26.90
N VAL A 874 16.74 -4.69 28.12
CA VAL A 874 15.42 -4.61 28.78
C VAL A 874 15.55 -3.74 30.02
N LEU A 875 14.78 -2.65 30.09
CA LEU A 875 14.72 -1.75 31.24
C LEU A 875 13.37 -1.85 31.94
N LEU A 876 13.40 -2.30 33.19
CA LEU A 876 12.26 -2.40 34.09
C LEU A 876 12.22 -1.15 34.97
N ARG A 877 11.22 -0.27 34.78
CA ARG A 877 11.14 1.01 35.51
C ARG A 877 10.61 0.84 36.93
N ASP A 878 11.12 1.64 37.86
CA ASP A 878 10.66 1.62 39.26
C ASP A 878 9.35 2.39 39.47
N HIS A 879 9.22 3.53 38.78
CA HIS A 879 8.17 4.51 39.04
C HIS A 879 6.97 4.41 38.07
N SER A 880 7.00 3.47 37.12
CA SER A 880 5.91 3.25 36.14
C SER A 880 5.80 1.77 35.77
N ASP A 881 4.64 1.37 35.22
CA ASP A 881 4.43 0.02 34.66
C ASP A 881 4.98 -0.12 33.24
N ARG A 882 5.83 0.80 32.79
CA ARG A 882 6.46 0.73 31.47
C ARG A 882 7.69 -0.17 31.53
N VAL A 883 7.82 -1.03 30.53
CA VAL A 883 9.03 -1.77 30.21
C VAL A 883 9.54 -1.28 28.87
N ASP A 884 10.82 -0.95 28.80
CA ASP A 884 11.48 -0.57 27.54
C ASP A 884 12.35 -1.70 27.04
N VAL A 885 12.28 -1.95 25.74
CA VAL A 885 13.15 -2.90 25.04
C VAL A 885 13.88 -2.15 23.94
N THR A 886 15.21 -2.14 23.97
CA THR A 886 16.03 -1.57 22.90
C THR A 886 16.82 -2.67 22.24
N VAL A 887 16.68 -2.84 20.94
CA VAL A 887 17.48 -3.77 20.15
C VAL A 887 18.36 -2.98 19.19
N ARG A 888 19.67 -3.14 19.30
CA ARG A 888 20.64 -2.61 18.34
C ARG A 888 21.15 -3.76 17.49
N LEU A 889 21.19 -3.57 16.18
CA LEU A 889 21.70 -4.56 15.26
C LEU A 889 22.54 -3.92 14.15
N THR A 890 23.58 -4.63 13.74
CA THR A 890 24.33 -4.35 12.51
C THR A 890 23.92 -5.37 11.48
N LYS A 891 23.44 -4.91 10.32
CA LYS A 891 23.02 -5.76 9.20
C LYS A 891 24.09 -5.77 8.12
N GLU A 892 24.56 -6.97 7.80
CA GLU A 892 25.38 -7.22 6.61
C GLU A 892 24.48 -7.40 5.39
N ARG A 893 25.00 -7.05 4.22
CA ARG A 893 24.25 -7.12 2.97
C ARG A 893 24.11 -8.57 2.50
N GLU A 894 22.88 -9.01 2.25
CA GLU A 894 22.61 -10.36 1.74
C GLU A 894 21.53 -10.36 0.67
N LEU A 895 21.74 -11.21 -0.35
CA LEU A 895 20.78 -11.43 -1.42
C LEU A 895 19.87 -12.64 -1.17
N VAL A 896 20.22 -13.48 -0.19
CA VAL A 896 19.37 -14.58 0.28
C VAL A 896 18.04 -14.04 0.75
N LYS A 897 16.94 -14.74 0.44
CA LYS A 897 15.61 -14.32 0.90
C LYS A 897 15.51 -14.49 2.41
N GLU A 898 15.54 -13.38 3.13
CA GLU A 898 15.66 -13.31 4.58
C GLU A 898 14.65 -12.34 5.20
N SER A 899 14.46 -12.47 6.50
CA SER A 899 13.73 -11.52 7.31
C SER A 899 14.18 -11.55 8.76
N VAL A 900 13.99 -10.43 9.46
CA VAL A 900 14.32 -10.28 10.88
C VAL A 900 13.08 -9.83 11.65
N TYR A 901 12.84 -10.49 12.78
CA TYR A 901 11.76 -10.15 13.71
C TYR A 901 12.29 -9.91 15.13
N VAL A 902 11.56 -9.12 15.92
CA VAL A 902 11.75 -9.03 17.39
C VAL A 902 10.45 -9.46 18.06
N ALA A 903 10.52 -10.47 18.92
CA ALA A 903 9.34 -11.11 19.50
C ALA A 903 8.88 -10.52 20.85
N PHE A 904 7.56 -10.41 21.02
CA PHE A 904 6.88 -9.99 22.25
C PHE A 904 5.73 -10.98 22.55
N PRO A 905 6.00 -12.07 23.27
CA PRO A 905 5.05 -13.17 23.46
C PRO A 905 4.05 -12.86 24.59
N PHE A 906 3.08 -11.98 24.35
CA PHE A 906 2.13 -11.61 25.39
C PHE A 906 1.15 -12.74 25.72
N ALA A 907 0.92 -12.95 27.03
CA ALA A 907 -0.05 -13.91 27.53
C ALA A 907 -1.49 -13.46 27.23
N ALA A 908 -2.22 -14.30 26.50
CA ALA A 908 -3.62 -14.11 26.17
C ALA A 908 -4.30 -15.47 25.92
N ASP A 909 -5.38 -15.75 26.65
CA ASP A 909 -6.15 -16.99 26.50
C ASP A 909 -7.04 -16.97 25.25
N ALA A 910 -7.58 -15.79 24.92
CA ALA A 910 -8.41 -15.53 23.74
C ALA A 910 -8.03 -14.17 23.15
N PRO A 911 -6.86 -14.07 22.48
CA PRO A 911 -6.26 -12.80 22.11
C PRO A 911 -7.18 -11.99 21.20
N ARG A 912 -7.32 -10.70 21.53
CA ARG A 912 -7.92 -9.70 20.65
C ARG A 912 -6.89 -8.61 20.40
N PHE A 913 -6.60 -8.36 19.13
CA PHE A 913 -5.64 -7.34 18.71
C PHE A 913 -6.36 -6.07 18.33
N ARG A 914 -5.72 -4.93 18.60
CA ARG A 914 -6.10 -3.62 18.07
C ARG A 914 -4.86 -2.87 17.68
N TYR A 915 -4.84 -2.23 16.53
CA TYR A 915 -3.73 -1.38 16.12
C TYR A 915 -4.24 -0.05 15.62
N ASP A 916 -3.43 0.99 15.76
CA ASP A 916 -3.86 2.32 15.39
C ASP A 916 -3.59 2.67 13.93
N ARG A 917 -4.49 3.49 13.37
CA ARG A 917 -4.29 4.20 12.11
C ARG A 917 -4.09 5.69 12.40
N GLN A 918 -4.07 6.51 11.35
CA GLN A 918 -3.92 7.97 11.48
C GLN A 918 -5.02 8.57 12.37
N GLN A 919 -6.20 7.94 12.32
CA GLN A 919 -7.36 8.22 13.16
C GLN A 919 -7.99 6.86 13.52
N GLY A 920 -8.38 6.68 14.78
CA GLY A 920 -9.03 5.44 15.22
C GLY A 920 -8.10 4.25 15.44
N TRP A 921 -8.71 3.18 15.95
CA TRP A 921 -8.10 1.89 16.23
C TRP A 921 -8.87 0.81 15.46
N ILE A 922 -8.14 -0.11 14.85
CA ILE A 922 -8.66 -1.20 14.03
C ILE A 922 -8.55 -2.50 14.82
N ASP A 923 -9.67 -3.18 15.00
CA ASP A 923 -9.72 -4.60 15.34
C ASP A 923 -9.73 -5.42 14.04
N PRO A 924 -8.63 -6.08 13.64
CA PRO A 924 -8.56 -6.79 12.37
C PRO A 924 -9.59 -7.93 12.20
N ALA A 925 -10.17 -8.44 13.29
CA ALA A 925 -11.22 -9.45 13.21
C ALA A 925 -12.60 -8.86 12.90
N ALA A 926 -12.83 -7.57 13.19
CA ALA A 926 -14.15 -6.93 13.09
C ALA A 926 -14.19 -5.79 12.06
N ASP A 927 -13.08 -5.06 11.92
CA ASP A 927 -13.01 -3.79 11.19
C ASP A 927 -12.32 -3.93 9.83
N HIS A 928 -11.76 -5.09 9.49
CA HIS A 928 -11.20 -5.33 8.15
C HIS A 928 -12.32 -5.52 7.12
N ALA A 929 -12.15 -4.89 5.96
CA ALA A 929 -13.04 -5.09 4.82
C ALA A 929 -12.75 -6.44 4.14
N PRO A 930 -13.72 -7.03 3.40
CA PRO A 930 -13.43 -8.16 2.52
C PRO A 930 -12.28 -7.81 1.56
N GLY A 931 -11.34 -8.73 1.35
CA GLY A 931 -10.15 -8.45 0.55
C GLY A 931 -8.98 -7.84 1.31
N ALA A 932 -9.10 -7.57 2.61
CA ALA A 932 -8.03 -6.96 3.40
C ALA A 932 -6.82 -7.89 3.64
N CYS A 933 -5.66 -7.29 3.94
CA CYS A 933 -4.50 -8.03 4.43
C CYS A 933 -4.71 -8.45 5.89
N HIS A 934 -4.57 -9.74 6.19
CA HIS A 934 -4.77 -10.30 7.53
C HIS A 934 -3.51 -10.91 8.15
N GLU A 935 -2.35 -10.85 7.49
CA GLU A 935 -1.14 -11.55 7.93
C GLU A 935 -0.03 -10.60 8.43
N TRP A 936 0.06 -9.39 7.86
CA TRP A 936 0.97 -8.35 8.30
C TRP A 936 0.30 -6.98 8.32
N PHE A 937 0.80 -6.11 9.18
CA PHE A 937 0.17 -4.85 9.54
C PHE A 937 1.21 -3.74 9.70
N THR A 938 0.75 -2.50 9.63
CA THR A 938 1.51 -1.31 10.01
C THR A 938 0.82 -0.55 11.13
N THR A 939 1.61 0.06 12.01
CA THR A 939 1.12 0.90 13.11
C THR A 939 1.67 2.32 13.05
N GLN A 940 0.84 3.28 13.46
CA GLN A 940 1.26 4.65 13.66
C GLN A 940 1.97 4.77 15.02
N TYR A 941 1.27 4.57 16.13
CA TYR A 941 1.77 4.77 17.49
C TYR A 941 1.71 3.52 18.36
N GLY A 942 0.84 2.55 18.10
CA GLY A 942 0.86 1.31 18.89
C GLY A 942 -0.14 0.22 18.51
N VAL A 943 0.02 -0.90 19.22
CA VAL A 943 -0.79 -2.11 19.15
C VAL A 943 -1.22 -2.46 20.57
N VAL A 944 -2.45 -2.89 20.76
CA VAL A 944 -2.97 -3.41 22.01
C VAL A 944 -3.34 -4.88 21.85
N VAL A 945 -2.94 -5.70 22.81
CA VAL A 945 -3.37 -7.11 22.92
C VAL A 945 -4.20 -7.26 24.18
N GLU A 946 -5.49 -7.59 24.03
CA GLU A 946 -6.36 -7.98 25.14
C GLU A 946 -6.21 -9.47 25.42
N SER A 947 -6.15 -9.88 26.70
CA SER A 947 -6.02 -11.30 27.07
C SER A 947 -7.26 -12.13 26.74
N ALA A 948 -8.41 -11.46 26.73
CA ALA A 948 -9.73 -11.93 26.31
C ALA A 948 -10.56 -10.69 25.95
N PRO A 949 -11.64 -10.80 25.16
CA PRO A 949 -12.47 -9.65 24.80
C PRO A 949 -12.96 -8.85 26.03
N GLY A 950 -12.59 -7.57 26.13
CA GLY A 950 -12.92 -6.69 27.26
C GLY A 950 -12.11 -6.93 28.54
N GLY A 951 -11.12 -7.82 28.48
CA GLY A 951 -10.24 -8.16 29.60
C GLY A 951 -9.00 -7.28 29.71
N PRO A 952 -8.10 -7.60 30.66
CA PRO A 952 -6.81 -6.96 30.80
C PRO A 952 -6.01 -6.93 29.49
N ALA A 953 -5.33 -5.83 29.23
CA ALA A 953 -4.64 -5.61 27.97
C ALA A 953 -3.17 -5.23 28.15
N VAL A 954 -2.42 -5.20 27.07
CA VAL A 954 -1.05 -4.67 27.00
C VAL A 954 -0.99 -3.69 25.84
N ALA A 955 -0.61 -2.44 26.10
CA ALA A 955 -0.27 -1.50 25.05
C ALA A 955 1.20 -1.65 24.71
N TRP A 956 1.52 -1.83 23.44
CA TRP A 956 2.85 -2.00 22.88
C TRP A 956 3.09 -0.94 21.80
N THR A 957 4.30 -0.44 21.70
CA THR A 957 4.68 0.54 20.69
C THR A 957 6.06 0.23 20.11
N SER A 958 6.20 0.53 18.83
CA SER A 958 7.47 0.52 18.10
C SER A 958 7.77 1.91 17.55
N ALA A 959 8.87 2.50 17.99
CA ALA A 959 9.26 3.83 17.54
C ALA A 959 9.87 3.81 16.14
N ASP A 960 10.65 2.78 15.82
CA ASP A 960 11.54 2.76 14.66
C ASP A 960 11.07 1.79 13.54
N ALA A 961 10.34 0.71 13.86
CA ALA A 961 9.80 -0.23 12.86
C ALA A 961 8.26 -0.12 12.76
N PRO A 962 7.67 0.20 11.60
CA PRO A 962 6.21 0.31 11.48
C PRO A 962 5.52 -1.04 11.35
N LEU A 963 6.21 -2.04 10.79
CA LEU A 963 5.65 -3.34 10.44
C LEU A 963 5.61 -4.28 11.65
N PHE A 964 4.51 -5.00 11.78
CA PHE A 964 4.36 -6.08 12.75
C PHE A 964 3.46 -7.20 12.23
N THR A 965 3.58 -8.36 12.85
CA THR A 965 2.63 -9.48 12.69
C THR A 965 2.01 -9.82 14.04
N ALA A 966 0.83 -10.43 13.98
CA ALA A 966 0.06 -10.83 15.16
C ALA A 966 -0.08 -12.36 15.19
N GLY A 967 0.32 -12.97 16.30
CA GLY A 967 0.22 -14.41 16.54
C GLY A 967 1.42 -15.23 16.05
N ASP A 968 1.90 -15.01 14.83
CA ASP A 968 3.03 -15.75 14.22
C ASP A 968 3.79 -14.87 13.20
N ILE A 969 4.94 -15.34 12.69
CA ILE A 969 5.63 -14.74 11.53
C ILE A 969 4.78 -14.89 10.26
N VAL A 970 5.13 -14.17 9.19
CA VAL A 970 4.47 -14.31 7.88
C VAL A 970 4.71 -15.71 7.32
N ARG A 971 3.61 -16.43 7.05
CA ARG A 971 3.58 -17.79 6.46
C ARG A 971 3.06 -17.80 5.03
N GLY A 972 2.69 -16.66 4.46
CA GLY A 972 2.12 -16.58 3.11
C GLY A 972 0.80 -17.34 3.00
N ALA A 973 -0.02 -17.30 4.06
CA ALA A 973 -1.28 -18.03 4.12
C ALA A 973 -2.42 -17.33 3.34
N TRP A 974 -2.32 -16.03 3.12
CA TRP A 974 -3.33 -15.19 2.45
C TRP A 974 -4.76 -15.41 2.99
N PRO A 975 -4.98 -15.37 4.32
CA PRO A 975 -6.28 -15.71 4.87
C PRO A 975 -7.31 -14.64 4.55
N GLU A 976 -8.57 -15.05 4.36
CA GLU A 976 -9.73 -14.16 4.14
C GLU A 976 -10.28 -13.57 5.44
N ARG A 977 -9.81 -14.08 6.59
CA ARG A 977 -10.21 -13.64 7.93
C ARG A 977 -9.02 -13.60 8.86
N PHE A 978 -9.04 -12.68 9.81
CA PHE A 978 -8.03 -12.63 10.86
C PHE A 978 -8.39 -13.53 12.05
N GLU A 979 -7.57 -14.54 12.29
CA GLU A 979 -7.68 -15.44 13.44
C GLU A 979 -6.27 -15.63 14.06
N PRO A 980 -5.92 -14.88 15.13
CA PRO A 980 -4.56 -14.92 15.67
C PRO A 980 -4.29 -16.23 16.41
N ALA A 981 -3.14 -16.86 16.12
CA ALA A 981 -2.72 -18.10 16.77
C ALA A 981 -2.30 -17.93 18.24
N SER A 982 -1.88 -16.72 18.64
CA SER A 982 -1.43 -16.41 20.00
C SER A 982 -1.52 -14.90 20.28
N GLY A 983 -1.28 -14.48 21.52
CA GLY A 983 -1.13 -13.07 21.90
C GLY A 983 0.20 -12.43 21.49
N SER A 984 1.06 -13.14 20.76
CA SER A 984 2.38 -12.63 20.37
C SER A 984 2.27 -11.46 19.39
N ILE A 985 3.06 -10.41 19.62
CA ILE A 985 3.41 -9.41 18.61
C ILE A 985 4.82 -9.72 18.14
N LEU A 986 5.05 -9.73 16.82
CA LEU A 986 6.39 -9.77 16.27
C LEU A 986 6.62 -8.49 15.47
N SER A 987 7.54 -7.64 15.94
CA SER A 987 7.98 -6.51 15.14
C SER A 987 8.71 -7.05 13.92
N TRP A 988 8.18 -6.79 12.73
CA TRP A 988 8.74 -7.28 11.49
C TRP A 988 9.73 -6.25 10.95
N VAL A 989 10.95 -6.31 11.48
CA VAL A 989 11.97 -5.26 11.35
C VAL A 989 12.41 -5.07 9.91
N MET A 990 12.71 -6.18 9.23
CA MET A 990 13.17 -6.15 7.85
C MET A 990 12.82 -7.44 7.10
N ASN A 991 12.76 -7.34 5.79
CA ASN A 991 12.65 -8.46 4.87
C ASN A 991 13.24 -8.07 3.51
N ASN A 992 13.44 -9.04 2.61
CA ASN A 992 13.63 -8.77 1.18
C ASN A 992 12.69 -9.64 0.33
N TYR A 993 11.51 -9.96 0.85
CA TYR A 993 10.53 -10.84 0.20
C TYR A 993 9.82 -10.17 -0.97
N TRP A 994 9.75 -8.84 -0.95
CA TRP A 994 9.09 -8.05 -1.96
C TRP A 994 9.63 -8.33 -3.39
N PRO A 995 8.77 -8.60 -4.38
CA PRO A 995 9.18 -9.22 -5.65
C PRO A 995 9.56 -8.22 -6.77
N THR A 996 9.46 -6.91 -6.59
CA THR A 996 9.86 -5.89 -7.59
C THR A 996 10.26 -4.56 -6.92
N ASN A 997 10.74 -3.54 -7.63
CA ASN A 997 10.80 -2.11 -7.25
C ASN A 997 11.24 -1.65 -5.83
N THR A 998 11.85 -2.51 -5.03
CA THR A 998 12.46 -2.17 -3.74
C THR A 998 13.87 -2.77 -3.62
N PRO A 999 14.68 -2.35 -2.63
CA PRO A 999 16.03 -2.87 -2.47
C PRO A 999 16.04 -4.41 -2.30
N PRO A 1000 16.79 -5.13 -3.15
CA PRO A 1000 16.90 -6.60 -3.08
C PRO A 1000 17.71 -7.10 -1.88
N GLU A 1001 18.54 -6.23 -1.32
CA GLU A 1001 19.46 -6.42 -0.21
C GLU A 1001 19.54 -5.09 0.56
N GLN A 1002 19.90 -5.15 1.84
CA GLN A 1002 20.06 -3.96 2.68
C GLN A 1002 21.15 -4.19 3.73
N ASP A 1003 21.77 -3.09 4.16
CA ASP A 1003 22.83 -3.06 5.17
C ASP A 1003 22.67 -1.82 6.06
N GLY A 1004 23.35 -1.84 7.20
CA GLY A 1004 23.47 -0.68 8.08
C GLY A 1004 23.19 -0.99 9.54
N GLU A 1005 23.26 0.06 10.36
CA GLU A 1005 23.01 -0.01 11.79
C GLU A 1005 21.59 0.42 12.12
N LEU A 1006 20.89 -0.39 12.92
CA LEU A 1006 19.54 -0.13 13.37
C LEU A 1006 19.50 -0.09 14.90
N THR A 1007 18.85 0.92 15.44
CA THR A 1007 18.42 0.95 16.84
C THR A 1007 16.91 0.97 16.85
N LEU A 1008 16.33 -0.07 17.43
CA LEU A 1008 14.90 -0.31 17.50
C LEU A 1008 14.44 -0.13 18.94
N ARG A 1009 13.60 0.89 19.17
CA ARG A 1009 13.05 1.19 20.48
C ARG A 1009 11.61 0.75 20.55
N TYR A 1010 11.34 -0.11 21.53
CA TYR A 1010 10.02 -0.60 21.86
C TYR A 1010 9.70 -0.27 23.31
N ALA A 1011 8.42 -0.14 23.60
CA ALA A 1011 7.94 -0.11 24.97
C ALA A 1011 6.59 -0.79 25.09
N PHE A 1012 6.28 -1.32 26.27
CA PHE A 1012 4.94 -1.80 26.58
C PHE A 1012 4.54 -1.53 28.02
N THR A 1013 3.23 -1.52 28.27
CA THR A 1013 2.66 -1.33 29.61
C THR A 1013 1.33 -2.09 29.76
N PRO A 1014 1.06 -2.72 30.92
CA PRO A 1014 -0.22 -3.35 31.19
C PRO A 1014 -1.32 -2.30 31.33
N LEU A 1015 -2.50 -2.62 30.79
CA LEU A 1015 -3.73 -1.87 30.98
C LEU A 1015 -4.80 -2.75 31.64
N PRO A 1016 -5.70 -2.19 32.46
CA PRO A 1016 -6.81 -2.94 33.05
C PRO A 1016 -7.82 -3.42 31.99
N ALA A 1017 -7.95 -2.67 30.89
CA ALA A 1017 -8.71 -3.00 29.69
C ALA A 1017 -8.18 -2.13 28.53
N PHE A 1018 -8.65 -2.36 27.30
CA PHE A 1018 -8.35 -1.46 26.18
C PHE A 1018 -8.88 -0.05 26.48
N ASP A 1019 -7.97 0.92 26.51
CA ASP A 1019 -8.26 2.35 26.57
C ASP A 1019 -7.51 3.03 25.41
N PRO A 1020 -8.21 3.46 24.34
CA PRO A 1020 -7.57 4.04 23.16
C PRO A 1020 -6.87 5.36 23.45
N GLY A 1021 -7.37 6.18 24.38
CA GLY A 1021 -6.77 7.44 24.77
C GLY A 1021 -5.46 7.22 25.51
N ALA A 1022 -5.44 6.31 26.48
CA ALA A 1022 -4.24 5.95 27.23
C ALA A 1022 -3.19 5.28 26.32
N ALA A 1023 -3.59 4.31 25.49
CA ALA A 1023 -2.69 3.63 24.56
C ALA A 1023 -2.11 4.59 23.51
N GLY A 1024 -2.95 5.48 22.96
CA GLY A 1024 -2.52 6.48 21.97
C GLY A 1024 -1.54 7.50 22.55
N ARG A 1025 -1.75 7.95 23.79
CA ARG A 1025 -0.79 8.81 24.51
C ARG A 1025 0.52 8.10 24.79
N PHE A 1026 0.46 6.87 25.27
CA PHE A 1026 1.64 6.05 25.53
C PHE A 1026 2.52 5.92 24.29
N GLY A 1027 1.94 5.53 23.15
CA GLY A 1027 2.68 5.42 21.88
C GLY A 1027 3.30 6.75 21.42
N ARG A 1028 2.55 7.87 21.52
CA ARG A 1028 3.07 9.21 21.19
C ARG A 1028 4.21 9.63 22.09
N GLU A 1029 4.13 9.34 23.39
CA GLU A 1029 5.19 9.67 24.33
C GLU A 1029 6.49 8.92 24.03
N VAL A 1030 6.40 7.64 23.65
CA VAL A 1030 7.56 6.83 23.29
C VAL A 1030 8.16 7.28 21.96
N ARG A 1031 7.31 7.63 20.99
CA ARG A 1031 7.76 8.11 19.66
C ARG A 1031 8.31 9.54 19.69
N ALA A 1032 7.85 10.41 20.58
CA ALA A 1032 8.28 11.80 20.69
C ALA A 1032 9.62 11.90 21.44
N PRO A 1033 10.76 12.09 20.73
CA PRO A 1033 12.07 12.13 21.36
C PRO A 1033 12.20 13.28 22.35
N ALA A 1034 13.17 13.17 23.25
CA ALA A 1034 13.64 14.30 24.03
C ALA A 1034 14.16 15.40 23.12
N VAL A 1035 13.81 16.64 23.46
CA VAL A 1035 14.35 17.84 22.83
C VAL A 1035 15.20 18.54 23.87
N VAL A 1036 16.51 18.58 23.68
CA VAL A 1036 17.44 19.17 24.65
C VAL A 1036 18.51 19.99 23.93
N SER A 1037 18.86 21.14 24.50
CA SER A 1037 20.02 21.94 24.11
C SER A 1037 20.74 22.43 25.34
N GLU A 1038 22.07 22.50 25.30
CA GLU A 1038 22.83 23.28 26.26
C GLU A 1038 22.67 24.78 25.93
N VAL A 1039 22.53 25.59 26.97
CA VAL A 1039 22.66 27.05 26.94
C VAL A 1039 23.91 27.38 27.76
N SER A 1040 24.98 27.72 27.07
CA SER A 1040 26.28 28.03 27.65
C SER A 1040 26.51 29.54 27.79
N ARG A 1041 27.61 29.95 28.43
CA ARG A 1041 28.03 31.36 28.49
C ARG A 1041 28.53 31.91 27.15
N LEU A 1042 28.80 31.05 26.17
CA LEU A 1042 29.13 31.46 24.81
C LEU A 1042 27.87 31.84 24.03
N ASP A 1043 26.76 31.18 24.31
CA ASP A 1043 25.47 31.46 23.66
C ASP A 1043 24.91 32.80 24.15
N LYS A 1044 25.01 33.05 25.46
CA LYS A 1044 24.63 34.35 26.06
C LYS A 1044 25.28 34.62 27.40
N PHE A 1045 25.47 35.90 27.71
CA PHE A 1045 25.93 36.39 29.01
C PHE A 1045 24.83 37.21 29.66
N ASP A 1046 24.05 36.59 30.55
CA ASP A 1046 22.91 37.25 31.19
C ASP A 1046 23.39 38.40 32.11
N THR A 1047 23.05 39.63 31.71
CA THR A 1047 23.29 40.85 32.50
C THR A 1047 22.04 41.31 33.27
N GLY A 1048 20.90 40.62 33.06
CA GLY A 1048 19.60 40.86 33.69
C GLY A 1048 18.63 39.71 33.43
N ALA A 1049 17.44 39.79 34.03
CA ALA A 1049 16.38 38.79 33.82
C ALA A 1049 15.86 38.83 32.37
N ARG A 1050 15.55 37.65 31.84
CA ARG A 1050 14.95 37.43 30.51
C ARG A 1050 13.43 37.24 30.64
N PRO A 1051 12.64 37.37 29.55
CA PRO A 1051 11.17 37.36 29.65
C PRO A 1051 10.57 36.05 30.18
N LEU A 1052 11.26 34.91 30.03
CA LEU A 1052 10.76 33.62 30.50
C LEU A 1052 11.42 33.16 31.81
N PRO A 1053 10.66 32.43 32.67
CA PRO A 1053 11.15 31.93 33.96
C PRO A 1053 12.38 31.03 33.89
N ALA A 1054 13.23 31.07 34.92
CA ALA A 1054 14.48 30.32 34.94
C ALA A 1054 14.32 28.80 35.07
N ALA A 1055 13.26 28.32 35.75
CA ALA A 1055 13.11 26.91 36.11
C ALA A 1055 12.31 26.09 35.06
N ALA A 1056 11.10 26.55 34.74
CA ALA A 1056 10.22 25.90 33.77
C ALA A 1056 9.10 26.87 33.37
N ALA A 1057 8.55 26.68 32.17
CA ALA A 1057 7.32 27.34 31.74
C ALA A 1057 6.64 26.55 30.61
N SER A 1058 5.32 26.68 30.50
CA SER A 1058 4.59 26.32 29.28
C SER A 1058 4.61 27.50 28.31
N LEU A 1059 4.89 27.24 27.02
CA LEU A 1059 4.76 28.25 25.98
C LEU A 1059 3.34 28.28 25.40
N LEU A 1060 2.52 27.27 25.64
CA LEU A 1060 1.11 27.22 25.29
C LEU A 1060 0.41 26.16 26.16
N ASP A 1061 -0.49 26.60 27.03
CA ASP A 1061 -1.34 25.69 27.79
C ASP A 1061 -2.76 25.71 27.22
N LEU A 1062 -3.16 24.60 26.61
CA LEU A 1062 -4.49 24.41 26.04
C LEU A 1062 -5.46 23.73 27.00
N GLY A 1063 -5.00 23.25 28.17
CA GLY A 1063 -5.85 22.53 29.14
C GLY A 1063 -6.54 21.30 28.55
N LEU A 1064 -5.90 20.58 27.61
CA LEU A 1064 -6.54 19.50 26.88
C LEU A 1064 -6.88 18.32 27.79
N PRO A 1065 -8.10 17.75 27.67
CA PRO A 1065 -8.48 16.58 28.43
C PRO A 1065 -7.70 15.32 27.98
N PRO A 1066 -7.66 14.25 28.79
CA PRO A 1066 -6.94 13.00 28.48
C PRO A 1066 -7.26 12.37 27.13
N TRP A 1067 -8.47 12.58 26.61
CA TRP A 1067 -8.94 12.04 25.35
C TRP A 1067 -8.58 12.89 24.13
N ALA A 1068 -7.96 14.08 24.29
CA ALA A 1068 -7.62 14.97 23.18
C ALA A 1068 -6.10 15.17 23.01
N HIS A 1069 -5.70 15.44 21.76
CA HIS A 1069 -4.34 15.84 21.37
C HIS A 1069 -4.36 17.07 20.46
N ALA A 1070 -3.27 17.85 20.45
CA ALA A 1070 -3.06 18.96 19.54
C ALA A 1070 -1.68 18.91 18.88
N THR A 1071 -1.61 19.26 17.60
CA THR A 1071 -0.38 19.75 16.95
C THR A 1071 -0.46 21.26 16.75
N VAL A 1072 0.70 21.92 16.73
CA VAL A 1072 0.84 23.39 16.64
C VAL A 1072 1.81 23.72 15.52
N ALA A 1073 1.47 24.71 14.69
CA ALA A 1073 2.36 25.25 13.67
C ALA A 1073 2.07 26.73 13.41
N GLU A 1074 2.93 27.40 12.64
CA GLU A 1074 2.63 28.71 12.06
C GLU A 1074 1.76 28.52 10.80
N PRO A 1075 0.67 29.30 10.65
CA PRO A 1075 -0.22 29.18 9.49
C PRO A 1075 0.35 29.82 8.21
N ARG A 1076 -0.22 29.43 7.06
CA ARG A 1076 -0.35 30.11 5.74
C ARG A 1076 0.24 31.51 5.67
N ASP A 1077 -0.64 32.39 6.09
CA ASP A 1077 -0.52 33.84 6.09
C ASP A 1077 0.39 34.38 7.20
N ARG A 1078 0.95 33.51 8.05
CA ARG A 1078 1.80 33.83 9.20
C ARG A 1078 1.09 34.65 10.28
N ALA A 1079 -0.24 34.61 10.31
CA ALA A 1079 -1.03 35.36 11.27
C ALA A 1079 -1.60 34.44 12.37
N GLY A 1080 -0.81 34.27 13.44
CA GLY A 1080 -1.21 33.55 14.65
C GLY A 1080 -0.72 32.10 14.70
N LEU A 1081 -1.55 31.16 15.15
CA LEU A 1081 -1.23 29.73 15.25
C LEU A 1081 -2.23 28.87 14.47
N LEU A 1082 -1.73 27.82 13.82
CA LEU A 1082 -2.51 26.68 13.36
C LEU A 1082 -2.52 25.63 14.47
N LEU A 1083 -3.70 25.22 14.91
CA LEU A 1083 -3.90 24.10 15.83
C LEU A 1083 -4.67 22.99 15.12
N ARG A 1084 -4.24 21.73 15.26
CA ARG A 1084 -5.02 20.56 14.84
C ARG A 1084 -5.38 19.72 16.05
N LEU A 1085 -6.66 19.68 16.37
CA LEU A 1085 -7.20 18.98 17.54
C LEU A 1085 -7.72 17.61 17.11
N GLN A 1086 -7.28 16.56 17.79
CA GLN A 1086 -7.64 15.18 17.49
C GLN A 1086 -8.30 14.52 18.71
N ASP A 1087 -9.42 13.83 18.47
CA ASP A 1087 -9.98 12.87 19.43
C ASP A 1087 -9.18 11.56 19.40
N LEU A 1088 -8.66 11.16 20.56
CA LEU A 1088 -7.91 9.93 20.78
C LEU A 1088 -8.74 8.82 21.41
N ALA A 1089 -9.94 9.11 21.93
CA ALA A 1089 -10.75 8.12 22.65
C ALA A 1089 -11.84 7.48 21.79
N GLY A 1090 -12.32 8.18 20.76
CA GLY A 1090 -13.41 7.70 19.91
C GLY A 1090 -14.81 7.97 20.45
N ASP A 1091 -14.91 8.71 21.55
CA ASP A 1091 -16.19 9.12 22.14
C ASP A 1091 -16.63 10.52 21.64
N GLY A 1092 -15.70 11.28 21.07
CA GLY A 1092 -15.89 12.70 20.81
C GLY A 1092 -16.04 13.53 22.08
N GLY A 1093 -16.21 14.84 21.91
CA GLY A 1093 -16.43 15.75 23.02
C GLY A 1093 -16.11 17.20 22.70
N THR A 1094 -16.26 18.05 23.71
CA THR A 1094 -16.07 19.49 23.59
C THR A 1094 -14.71 19.90 24.16
N VAL A 1095 -13.88 20.53 23.33
CA VAL A 1095 -12.62 21.19 23.73
C VAL A 1095 -12.85 22.70 23.83
N ARG A 1096 -12.45 23.30 24.94
CA ARG A 1096 -12.47 24.75 25.14
C ARG A 1096 -11.05 25.28 25.02
N LEU A 1097 -10.83 26.20 24.08
CA LEU A 1097 -9.51 26.76 23.85
C LEU A 1097 -9.32 28.04 24.69
N PRO A 1098 -8.42 28.04 25.68
CA PRO A 1098 -8.15 29.20 26.54
C PRO A 1098 -7.23 30.20 25.83
N VAL A 1099 -7.53 30.55 24.58
CA VAL A 1099 -6.71 31.43 23.74
C VAL A 1099 -7.35 32.82 23.64
N ALA A 1100 -6.51 33.85 23.61
CA ALA A 1100 -6.96 35.21 23.34
C ALA A 1100 -7.08 35.43 21.81
N GLY A 1101 -8.13 36.13 21.39
CA GLY A 1101 -8.35 36.50 19.98
C GLY A 1101 -9.35 35.61 19.23
N PRO A 1102 -9.70 35.99 17.98
CA PRO A 1102 -10.64 35.22 17.17
C PRO A 1102 -10.09 33.84 16.81
N VAL A 1103 -10.94 32.81 16.89
CA VAL A 1103 -10.60 31.46 16.42
C VAL A 1103 -11.49 31.10 15.24
N VAL A 1104 -10.86 30.64 14.16
CA VAL A 1104 -11.52 30.30 12.90
C VAL A 1104 -11.32 28.83 12.61
N ARG A 1105 -12.39 28.10 12.32
CA ARG A 1105 -12.28 26.73 11.81
C ARG A 1105 -11.72 26.78 10.39
N CYS A 1106 -10.78 25.90 10.07
CA CYS A 1106 -10.24 25.75 8.74
C CYS A 1106 -10.22 24.28 8.31
N HIS A 1107 -10.05 24.05 7.02
CA HIS A 1107 -9.67 22.75 6.48
C HIS A 1107 -8.21 22.43 6.85
N ALA A 1108 -7.79 21.17 6.69
CA ALA A 1108 -6.43 20.75 7.00
C ALA A 1108 -5.37 21.38 6.08
N ASP A 1109 -5.77 21.87 4.91
CA ASP A 1109 -4.98 22.71 4.00
C ASP A 1109 -5.05 24.22 4.34
N GLU A 1110 -5.58 24.55 5.52
CA GLU A 1110 -5.62 25.89 6.12
C GLU A 1110 -6.63 26.87 5.53
N ARG A 1111 -7.48 26.43 4.60
CA ARG A 1111 -8.57 27.26 4.06
C ARG A 1111 -9.65 27.51 5.12
N GLU A 1112 -9.94 28.78 5.40
CA GLU A 1112 -10.96 29.17 6.38
C GLU A 1112 -12.37 28.68 5.99
N ALA A 1113 -13.07 28.09 6.96
CA ALA A 1113 -14.46 27.65 6.83
C ALA A 1113 -15.43 28.57 7.58
N GLY A 1114 -15.00 29.20 8.68
CA GLY A 1114 -15.79 30.17 9.43
C GLY A 1114 -15.39 30.29 10.90
N PRO A 1115 -15.83 31.35 11.61
CA PRO A 1115 -15.51 31.56 13.02
C PRO A 1115 -16.11 30.48 13.92
N LEU A 1116 -15.43 30.17 15.02
CA LEU A 1116 -15.96 29.27 16.06
C LEU A 1116 -16.87 30.01 17.04
N PRO A 1117 -17.87 29.32 17.62
CA PRO A 1117 -18.63 29.86 18.73
C PRO A 1117 -17.75 30.06 19.96
N VAL A 1118 -18.05 31.09 20.75
CA VAL A 1118 -17.45 31.34 22.07
C VAL A 1118 -18.48 31.07 23.16
N ASP A 1119 -18.05 30.50 24.28
CA ASP A 1119 -18.91 30.30 25.45
C ASP A 1119 -19.01 31.55 26.35
N ASP A 1120 -19.77 31.46 27.44
CA ASP A 1120 -19.99 32.56 28.40
C ASP A 1120 -18.69 33.08 29.04
N SER A 1121 -17.61 32.29 29.02
CA SER A 1121 -16.29 32.70 29.51
C SER A 1121 -15.46 33.43 28.45
N GLY A 1122 -15.94 33.46 27.20
CA GLY A 1122 -15.24 33.99 26.04
C GLY A 1122 -14.28 32.98 25.37
N ALA A 1123 -14.24 31.73 25.82
CA ALA A 1123 -13.39 30.70 25.23
C ALA A 1123 -14.00 30.14 23.95
N ALA A 1124 -13.17 29.96 22.91
CA ALA A 1124 -13.62 29.31 21.67
C ALA A 1124 -13.91 27.83 21.92
N VAL A 1125 -15.05 27.36 21.39
CA VAL A 1125 -15.55 26.00 21.60
C VAL A 1125 -15.37 25.18 20.33
N VAL A 1126 -14.67 24.05 20.44
CA VAL A 1126 -14.49 23.07 19.37
C VAL A 1126 -15.21 21.79 19.74
N GLU A 1127 -16.19 21.39 18.93
CA GLU A 1127 -16.82 20.08 19.02
C GLU A 1127 -16.07 19.08 18.14
N LEU A 1128 -15.65 17.96 18.74
CA LEU A 1128 -15.03 16.83 18.06
C LEU A 1128 -16.02 15.65 18.05
N ARG A 1129 -16.28 15.10 16.87
CA ARG A 1129 -16.90 13.77 16.75
C ARG A 1129 -15.90 12.67 17.12
N PRO A 1130 -16.36 11.44 17.39
CA PRO A 1130 -15.52 10.26 17.47
C PRO A 1130 -14.40 10.25 16.42
N TRP A 1131 -13.15 10.11 16.85
CA TRP A 1131 -11.94 10.01 16.02
C TRP A 1131 -11.63 11.21 15.13
N GLN A 1132 -12.41 12.29 15.22
CA GLN A 1132 -12.29 13.43 14.32
C GLN A 1132 -11.02 14.23 14.58
N VAL A 1133 -10.47 14.78 13.50
CA VAL A 1133 -9.46 15.85 13.54
C VAL A 1133 -10.07 17.15 13.04
N VAL A 1134 -9.94 18.23 13.80
CA VAL A 1134 -10.39 19.58 13.44
C VAL A 1134 -9.21 20.53 13.43
N SER A 1135 -9.05 21.27 12.33
CA SER A 1135 -8.04 22.33 12.21
C SER A 1135 -8.66 23.69 12.52
N VAL A 1136 -7.95 24.52 13.28
CA VAL A 1136 -8.36 25.87 13.64
C VAL A 1136 -7.19 26.84 13.55
N LEU A 1137 -7.48 28.07 13.16
CA LEU A 1137 -6.56 29.20 13.16
C LEU A 1137 -6.88 30.09 14.35
N VAL A 1138 -5.91 30.28 15.24
CA VAL A 1138 -5.98 31.24 16.35
C VAL A 1138 -5.35 32.53 15.88
N ARG A 1139 -6.17 33.57 15.70
CA ARG A 1139 -5.75 34.89 15.20
C ARG A 1139 -5.41 35.83 16.36
N GLY A 1140 -4.47 36.74 16.13
CA GLY A 1140 -4.18 37.80 17.08
C GLY A 1140 -5.30 38.84 17.18
N GLY A 1141 -5.46 39.45 18.36
CA GLY A 1141 -6.42 40.52 18.61
C GLY A 1141 -6.03 41.86 17.94
N GLU A 1142 -6.98 42.79 17.84
CA GLU A 1142 -6.68 44.16 17.39
C GLU A 1142 -5.75 44.85 18.40
N GLY A 1143 -4.48 45.04 18.02
CA GLY A 1143 -3.47 45.74 18.84
C GLY A 1143 -2.72 44.87 19.85
N GLY A 1144 -2.97 43.55 19.89
CA GLY A 1144 -2.20 42.57 20.67
C GLY A 1144 -2.24 41.22 19.96
N ARG A 1145 -1.07 40.61 19.74
CA ARG A 1145 -0.93 39.38 18.96
C ARG A 1145 -1.62 38.17 19.56
#